data_AF-A0A1P8BGA1-F1
#
_entry.id   AF-A0A1P8BGA1-F1
#
_cell.length_a   1.000
_cell.length_b   1.000
_cell.length_c   1.000
_cell.angle_alpha   90.00
_cell.angle_beta   90.00
_cell.angle_gamma   90.00
#
_symmetry.space_group_name_H-M   'P 1'
#
loop_
_entity.id
_entity.type
_entity.pdbx_description
1 polymer ?
#
loop_
_entity_poly.entity_id
_entity_poly.type
_entity_poly.pdbx_seq_one_letter_code
_entity_poly.pdbx_strand_id
1 'polypeptide(L)'
;MSLFHHLVSRFLSLWLLIFLVFLVLSLGKSQKEALQVKVGIVLGSNVTLADLSLRAINMSLSEFYNTHNGFKTRIVLNVRDSKQTVVGAAASALYLIKKREVVAIIGPGTSMQAPFLINLGNQSKVPIISFSATSPLLDSLRSPYFIRATHDDSSQVQAISAIIESFRWREVVPIYVDNEFGEGILPNLVDAFQEINVRIRYRSAISLHYSDDQIKKELYKLMTMPTRVFIVHMLPDLGSRLFSIAKEIDMLSKGYVWIVTNGIADLMSIMGESSLVNMHGVLGVKTYFAKSKELLHLEARWQKRFGGEELNNFACWAYDAATALAMSVEEIRHVNMSFNTTKEDTSRDDIGTDLDELGVALSGPKLLDALSTVSFKGVAGRFQLKNGKLEATTFKIINIEESGERTVGFWKSKVGLVKSLRVDKVSHSSRRLRPIIWPGDTIFVPKGWEFPTNAKKLRIAVPKKDGFNNFVEVTKDENTNVPTVTGFCIDVFNTVMSQMPYAVSYEYIPFDTPDGKPRGSYDEMVYNVFLGEFDGAVGDTTILANRSHYVDFALPYSETGIVFLVPVKDGKEKGEWVFLKPLTKELWLVTAASFLYIGIMVWIFEYQADEEFREQMIIDKISSVFYFSFSTLFFAHRRPSESFFTRVLVVVWCFVLLILTQSYTATLTSMLTVQELRPTVRHMDDLRKSGVNIGYQTGSFTFERLKQMRFDESRLKTYNSPEEMRELFLHKSSNGGIDAAFDEVAYIKLFMAKYCSEYSIIEPTFKADGFGFVSGADCFLFRLLMVAAEERHFH
;
A
#
# COMPACT_ATOMS: atom_id res chain seq x y z
N MET A 1 -62.87 94.29 16.18
CA MET A 1 -61.51 94.45 15.61
C MET A 1 -60.37 94.12 16.59
N SER A 2 -60.51 94.33 17.91
CA SER A 2 -59.46 94.01 18.90
C SER A 2 -59.19 92.50 19.13
N LEU A 3 -60.22 91.64 19.09
CA LEU A 3 -60.06 90.19 19.30
C LEU A 3 -59.33 89.46 18.15
N PHE A 4 -59.43 89.97 16.92
CA PHE A 4 -58.77 89.36 15.76
C PHE A 4 -57.26 89.61 15.77
N HIS A 5 -56.83 90.78 16.25
CA HIS A 5 -55.40 91.10 16.37
C HIS A 5 -54.70 90.27 17.45
N HIS A 6 -55.40 89.97 18.55
CA HIS A 6 -54.83 89.18 19.65
C HIS A 6 -54.68 87.70 19.32
N LEU A 7 -55.60 87.13 18.51
CA LEU A 7 -55.49 85.75 18.03
C LEU A 7 -54.37 85.60 16.99
N VAL A 8 -54.26 86.53 16.03
CA VAL A 8 -53.22 86.49 14.99
C VAL A 8 -51.83 86.67 15.58
N SER A 9 -51.66 87.54 16.59
CA SER A 9 -50.38 87.74 17.28
C SER A 9 -49.89 86.49 18.02
N ARG A 10 -50.79 85.78 18.72
CA ARG A 10 -50.43 84.54 19.43
C ARG A 10 -50.17 83.36 18.48
N PHE A 11 -50.89 83.28 17.36
CA PHE A 11 -50.61 82.27 16.34
C PHE A 11 -49.28 82.53 15.63
N LEU A 12 -48.93 83.78 15.35
CA LEU A 12 -47.67 84.15 14.72
C LEU A 12 -46.47 83.89 15.65
N SER A 13 -46.59 84.18 16.95
CA SER A 13 -45.52 83.89 17.91
C SER A 13 -45.32 82.39 18.12
N LEU A 14 -46.40 81.59 18.10
CA LEU A 14 -46.29 80.12 18.19
C LEU A 14 -45.63 79.54 16.94
N TRP A 15 -45.98 80.04 15.75
CA TRP A 15 -45.35 79.64 14.49
C TRP A 15 -43.89 80.04 14.42
N LEU A 16 -43.53 81.23 14.91
CA LEU A 16 -42.13 81.67 15.02
C LEU A 16 -41.35 80.80 16.00
N LEU A 17 -41.94 80.39 17.12
CA LEU A 17 -41.28 79.51 18.09
C LEU A 17 -41.09 78.10 17.54
N ILE A 18 -42.10 77.55 16.84
CA ILE A 18 -42.00 76.26 16.16
C ILE A 18 -40.95 76.33 15.04
N PHE A 19 -40.92 77.43 14.27
CA PHE A 19 -39.93 77.65 13.23
C PHE A 19 -38.53 77.80 13.83
N LEU A 20 -38.35 78.49 14.96
CA LEU A 20 -37.06 78.61 15.64
C LEU A 20 -36.59 77.27 16.23
N VAL A 21 -37.50 76.48 16.82
CA VAL A 21 -37.18 75.13 17.31
C VAL A 21 -36.84 74.21 16.15
N PHE A 22 -37.54 74.32 15.01
CA PHE A 22 -37.23 73.59 13.78
C PHE A 22 -35.89 74.05 13.18
N LEU A 23 -35.56 75.34 13.27
CA LEU A 23 -34.29 75.92 12.82
C LEU A 23 -33.13 75.50 13.74
N VAL A 24 -33.33 75.42 15.05
CA VAL A 24 -32.32 74.93 16.01
C VAL A 24 -32.15 73.41 15.91
N LEU A 25 -33.23 72.66 15.64
CA LEU A 25 -33.16 71.23 15.33
C LEU A 25 -32.53 70.95 13.95
N SER A 26 -32.65 71.88 12.98
CA SER A 26 -32.03 71.75 11.66
C SER A 26 -30.58 72.24 11.64
N LEU A 27 -30.23 73.28 12.40
CA LEU A 27 -28.85 73.75 12.60
C LEU A 27 -28.03 72.85 13.56
N GLY A 28 -28.67 71.92 14.27
CA GLY A 28 -28.01 70.92 15.12
C GLY A 28 -27.40 69.72 14.38
N LYS A 29 -27.60 69.58 13.06
CA LYS A 29 -26.94 68.56 12.23
C LYS A 29 -25.86 69.18 11.35
N SER A 30 -24.82 69.73 11.97
CA SER A 30 -23.51 69.74 11.32
C SER A 30 -23.02 68.29 11.25
N GLN A 31 -23.36 67.58 10.16
CA GLN A 31 -22.69 66.34 9.81
C GLN A 31 -21.24 66.71 9.53
N LYS A 32 -20.35 66.54 10.52
CA LYS A 32 -18.91 66.58 10.26
C LYS A 32 -18.64 65.62 9.11
N GLU A 33 -18.13 66.14 8.00
CA GLU A 33 -17.76 65.32 6.84
C GLU A 33 -16.84 64.20 7.32
N ALA A 34 -17.22 62.96 7.02
CA ALA A 34 -16.46 61.79 7.42
C ALA A 34 -15.11 61.80 6.68
N LEU A 35 -14.03 61.49 7.41
CA LEU A 35 -12.68 61.39 6.87
C LEU A 35 -12.64 60.32 5.77
N GLN A 36 -12.37 60.75 4.54
CA GLN A 36 -12.23 59.84 3.41
C GLN A 36 -10.84 59.19 3.42
N VAL A 37 -10.81 57.86 3.45
CA VAL A 37 -9.60 57.06 3.48
C VAL A 37 -9.45 56.31 2.16
N LYS A 38 -8.42 56.64 1.38
CA LYS A 38 -8.20 56.05 0.06
C LYS A 38 -7.58 54.67 0.19
N VAL A 39 -8.23 53.65 -0.39
CA VAL A 39 -7.74 52.27 -0.43
C VAL A 39 -7.62 51.85 -1.89
N GLY A 40 -6.51 51.19 -2.23
CA GLY A 40 -6.26 50.66 -3.56
C GLY A 40 -6.86 49.27 -3.74
N ILE A 41 -7.35 48.95 -4.94
CA ILE A 41 -7.68 47.58 -5.34
C ILE A 41 -6.89 47.25 -6.59
N VAL A 42 -6.16 46.13 -6.57
CA VAL A 42 -5.43 45.60 -7.73
C VAL A 42 -5.97 44.22 -8.07
N LEU A 43 -6.84 44.14 -9.07
CA LEU A 43 -7.45 42.92 -9.55
C LEU A 43 -7.45 42.91 -11.08
N GLY A 44 -7.51 41.73 -11.71
CA GLY A 44 -7.54 41.63 -13.17
C GLY A 44 -8.93 41.96 -13.72
N SER A 45 -9.00 42.79 -14.76
CA SER A 45 -10.25 42.99 -15.50
C SER A 45 -10.65 41.72 -16.26
N ASN A 46 -11.96 41.53 -16.47
CA ASN A 46 -12.55 40.42 -17.23
C ASN A 46 -12.21 39.03 -16.66
N VAL A 47 -11.95 38.94 -15.35
CA VAL A 47 -11.77 37.67 -14.64
C VAL A 47 -12.96 37.49 -13.71
N THR A 48 -13.75 36.44 -13.92
CA THR A 48 -14.97 36.16 -13.14
C THR A 48 -14.71 36.19 -11.63
N LEU A 49 -13.60 35.60 -11.19
CA LEU A 49 -13.19 35.60 -9.78
C LEU A 49 -12.92 37.02 -9.24
N ALA A 50 -12.26 37.88 -10.03
CA ALA A 50 -11.97 39.25 -9.66
C ALA A 50 -13.26 40.08 -9.55
N ASP A 51 -14.18 39.92 -10.49
CA ASP A 51 -15.46 40.64 -10.51
C ASP A 51 -16.35 40.25 -9.32
N LEU A 52 -16.46 38.95 -9.03
CA LEU A 52 -17.20 38.45 -7.85
C LEU A 52 -16.59 38.99 -6.55
N SER A 53 -15.26 39.01 -6.45
CA SER A 53 -14.56 39.50 -5.27
C SER A 53 -14.73 41.02 -5.10
N LEU A 54 -14.68 41.79 -6.18
CA LEU A 54 -14.92 43.23 -6.14
C LEU A 54 -16.36 43.57 -5.73
N ARG A 55 -17.35 42.80 -6.22
CA ARG A 55 -18.75 42.91 -5.78
C ARG A 55 -18.89 42.63 -4.29
N ALA A 56 -18.22 41.59 -3.78
CA ALA A 56 -18.22 41.24 -2.37
C ALA A 56 -17.59 42.33 -1.49
N ILE A 57 -16.46 42.91 -1.90
CA ILE A 57 -15.82 44.05 -1.22
C ILE A 57 -16.77 45.25 -1.16
N ASN A 58 -17.38 45.63 -2.28
CA ASN A 58 -18.32 46.74 -2.34
C ASN A 58 -19.56 46.51 -1.46
N MET A 59 -20.07 45.28 -1.44
CA MET A 59 -21.20 44.89 -0.60
C MET A 59 -20.83 44.95 0.89
N SER A 60 -19.67 44.44 1.28
CA SER A 60 -19.14 44.53 2.65
C SER A 60 -19.07 45.98 3.12
N LEU A 61 -18.38 46.86 2.37
CA LEU A 61 -18.18 48.24 2.79
C LEU A 61 -19.50 49.02 2.87
N SER A 62 -20.39 48.83 1.89
CA SER A 62 -21.71 49.47 1.91
C SER A 62 -22.51 49.07 3.15
N GLU A 63 -22.51 47.78 3.50
CA GLU A 63 -23.25 47.28 4.66
C GLU A 63 -22.62 47.68 5.99
N PHE A 64 -21.29 47.63 6.07
CA PHE A 64 -20.54 48.04 7.24
C PHE A 64 -20.83 49.50 7.60
N TYR A 65 -20.80 50.41 6.62
CA TYR A 65 -21.06 51.82 6.90
C TYR A 65 -22.54 52.15 7.09
N ASN A 66 -23.46 51.41 6.47
CA ASN A 66 -24.91 51.56 6.71
C ASN A 66 -25.30 51.13 8.13
N THR A 67 -24.65 50.09 8.67
CA THR A 67 -24.87 49.64 10.05
C THR A 67 -24.17 50.54 11.08
N HIS A 68 -23.08 51.21 10.68
CA HIS A 68 -22.28 52.10 11.52
C HIS A 68 -22.32 53.56 11.03
N ASN A 69 -23.53 54.12 10.87
CA ASN A 69 -23.71 55.49 10.37
C ASN A 69 -22.95 56.57 11.18
N GLY A 70 -22.69 56.33 12.47
CA GLY A 70 -21.95 57.24 13.36
C GLY A 70 -20.42 57.19 13.24
N PHE A 71 -19.86 56.30 12.42
CA PHE A 71 -18.42 56.21 12.22
C PHE A 71 -17.87 57.40 11.45
N LYS A 72 -16.67 57.84 11.83
CA LYS A 72 -16.06 59.07 11.33
C LYS A 72 -15.23 58.85 10.08
N THR A 73 -14.97 57.61 9.71
CA THR A 73 -14.19 57.25 8.52
C THR A 73 -15.07 56.67 7.41
N ARG A 74 -14.65 56.88 6.16
CA ARG A 74 -15.25 56.29 4.95
C ARG A 74 -14.15 55.84 3.98
N ILE A 75 -14.10 54.54 3.70
CA ILE A 75 -13.16 54.01 2.70
C ILE A 75 -13.63 54.37 1.29
N VAL A 76 -12.73 54.92 0.49
CA VAL A 76 -12.90 55.22 -0.93
C VAL A 76 -11.99 54.31 -1.74
N LEU A 77 -12.60 53.44 -2.55
CA LEU A 77 -11.88 52.45 -3.35
C LEU A 77 -11.32 53.07 -4.62
N ASN A 78 -10.05 52.81 -4.89
CA ASN A 78 -9.34 53.18 -6.10
C ASN A 78 -8.96 51.90 -6.84
N VAL A 79 -9.81 51.47 -7.78
CA VAL A 79 -9.63 50.22 -8.52
C VAL A 79 -8.67 50.44 -9.69
N ARG A 80 -7.70 49.52 -9.83
CA ARG A 80 -6.79 49.46 -10.97
C ARG A 80 -6.68 48.02 -11.48
N ASP A 81 -6.58 47.92 -12.80
CA ASP A 81 -6.42 46.64 -13.48
C ASP A 81 -4.99 46.12 -13.34
N SER A 82 -4.83 44.85 -12.96
CA SER A 82 -3.53 44.18 -12.97
C SER A 82 -3.07 43.79 -14.38
N LYS A 83 -3.92 43.94 -15.40
CA LYS A 83 -3.71 43.47 -16.77
C LYS A 83 -3.36 41.98 -16.85
N GLN A 84 -3.74 41.22 -15.81
CA GLN A 84 -3.43 39.80 -15.64
C GLN A 84 -1.93 39.46 -15.69
N THR A 85 -1.03 40.44 -15.50
CA THR A 85 0.43 40.25 -15.57
C THR A 85 1.10 40.76 -14.30
N VAL A 86 2.27 40.22 -13.97
CA VAL A 86 3.07 40.67 -12.82
C VAL A 86 3.45 42.15 -12.96
N VAL A 87 3.91 42.55 -14.15
CA VAL A 87 4.31 43.94 -14.46
C VAL A 87 3.10 44.88 -14.44
N GLY A 88 1.94 44.45 -14.96
CA GLY A 88 0.71 45.24 -14.89
C GLY A 88 0.23 45.47 -13.46
N ALA A 89 0.25 44.43 -12.62
CA ALA A 89 -0.07 44.53 -11.19
C ALA A 89 0.88 45.49 -10.47
N ALA A 90 2.18 45.35 -10.71
CA ALA A 90 3.24 46.20 -10.16
C ALA A 90 3.04 47.67 -10.53
N ALA A 91 2.82 47.98 -11.80
CA ALA A 91 2.60 49.34 -12.28
C ALA A 91 1.32 49.95 -11.67
N SER A 92 0.26 49.16 -11.55
CA SER A 92 -1.00 49.57 -10.91
C SER A 92 -0.82 49.87 -9.42
N ALA A 93 -0.10 49.01 -8.69
CA ALA A 93 0.21 49.25 -7.27
C ALA A 93 1.10 50.47 -7.07
N LEU A 94 2.15 50.63 -7.87
CA LEU A 94 3.04 51.79 -7.85
C LEU A 94 2.27 53.10 -8.09
N TYR A 95 1.37 53.09 -9.10
CA TYR A 95 0.50 54.23 -9.36
C TYR A 95 -0.42 54.55 -8.17
N LEU A 96 -1.01 53.53 -7.54
CA LEU A 96 -1.89 53.72 -6.39
C LEU A 96 -1.15 54.33 -5.19
N ILE A 97 0.06 53.88 -4.91
CA ILE A 97 0.89 54.41 -3.83
C ILE A 97 1.34 55.83 -4.16
N LYS A 98 2.00 56.04 -5.31
CA LYS A 98 2.64 57.31 -5.66
C LYS A 98 1.66 58.41 -6.06
N LYS A 99 0.61 58.10 -6.83
CA LYS A 99 -0.30 59.11 -7.42
C LYS A 99 -1.63 59.22 -6.68
N ARG A 100 -2.09 58.16 -6.01
CA ARG A 100 -3.37 58.17 -5.27
C ARG A 100 -3.18 58.20 -3.76
N GLU A 101 -1.97 57.97 -3.25
CA GLU A 101 -1.64 57.99 -1.82
C GLU A 101 -2.60 57.08 -1.03
N VAL A 102 -2.76 55.84 -1.50
CA VAL A 102 -3.62 54.87 -0.82
C VAL A 102 -2.95 54.35 0.44
N VAL A 103 -3.69 54.27 1.55
CA VAL A 103 -3.12 53.84 2.84
C VAL A 103 -3.04 52.33 3.00
N ALA A 104 -3.75 51.58 2.15
CA ALA A 104 -3.74 50.12 2.06
C ALA A 104 -4.10 49.68 0.64
N ILE A 105 -3.70 48.48 0.26
CA ILE A 105 -4.08 47.85 -1.02
C ILE A 105 -4.74 46.50 -0.73
N ILE A 106 -5.92 46.27 -1.29
CA ILE A 106 -6.55 44.95 -1.35
C ILE A 106 -6.19 44.30 -2.69
N GLY A 107 -5.54 43.14 -2.63
CA GLY A 107 -4.96 42.44 -3.78
C GLY A 107 -3.50 42.02 -3.53
N PRO A 108 -2.82 41.47 -4.54
CA PRO A 108 -3.29 41.25 -5.91
C PRO A 108 -4.19 40.02 -6.03
N GLY A 109 -4.73 39.82 -7.24
CA GLY A 109 -5.66 38.73 -7.55
C GLY A 109 -5.03 37.33 -7.64
N THR A 110 -3.71 37.21 -7.82
CA THR A 110 -3.01 35.92 -7.93
C THR A 110 -1.72 35.88 -7.12
N SER A 111 -1.28 34.68 -6.72
CA SER A 111 0.00 34.49 -6.01
C SER A 111 1.21 34.92 -6.85
N MET A 112 1.15 34.83 -8.18
CA MET A 112 2.23 35.29 -9.08
C MET A 112 2.47 36.80 -8.98
N GLN A 113 1.40 37.58 -8.79
CA GLN A 113 1.47 39.04 -8.73
C GLN A 113 1.92 39.54 -7.35
N ALA A 114 1.78 38.72 -6.30
CA ALA A 114 1.96 39.13 -4.91
C ALA A 114 3.40 39.56 -4.53
N PRO A 115 4.48 38.86 -4.94
CA PRO A 115 5.82 39.16 -4.46
C PRO A 115 6.25 40.62 -4.68
N PHE A 116 5.98 41.18 -5.85
CA PHE A 116 6.34 42.56 -6.16
C PHE A 116 5.54 43.56 -5.32
N LEU A 117 4.23 43.35 -5.18
CA LEU A 117 3.36 44.20 -4.37
C LEU A 117 3.77 44.15 -2.89
N ILE A 118 4.16 42.99 -2.38
CA ILE A 118 4.64 42.81 -1.01
C ILE A 118 5.90 43.65 -0.75
N ASN A 119 6.84 43.66 -1.71
CA ASN A 119 8.06 44.47 -1.61
C ASN A 119 7.74 45.97 -1.67
N LEU A 120 6.88 46.41 -2.59
CA LEU A 120 6.41 47.80 -2.65
C LEU A 120 5.73 48.24 -1.34
N GLY A 121 4.85 47.39 -0.80
CA GLY A 121 4.17 47.64 0.47
C GLY A 121 5.12 47.74 1.64
N ASN A 122 6.15 46.88 1.69
CA ASN A 122 7.17 46.94 2.74
C ASN A 122 8.02 48.22 2.68
N GLN A 123 8.35 48.69 1.48
CA GLN A 123 9.12 49.92 1.28
C GLN A 123 8.29 51.16 1.62
N SER A 124 7.05 51.23 1.12
CA SER A 124 6.13 52.36 1.37
C SER A 124 5.39 52.29 2.71
N LYS A 125 5.56 51.21 3.48
CA LYS A 125 4.80 50.90 4.70
C LYS A 125 3.28 50.84 4.47
N VAL A 126 2.85 50.51 3.26
CA VAL A 126 1.43 50.31 2.89
C VAL A 126 1.07 48.83 3.04
N PRO A 127 0.11 48.47 3.91
CA PRO A 127 -0.33 47.08 4.04
C PRO A 127 -0.96 46.54 2.75
N ILE A 128 -0.53 45.35 2.35
CA ILE A 128 -1.04 44.58 1.21
C ILE A 128 -1.89 43.44 1.76
N ILE A 129 -3.21 43.50 1.52
CA ILE A 129 -4.19 42.57 2.05
C ILE A 129 -4.69 41.70 0.89
N SER A 130 -4.25 40.43 0.85
CA SER A 130 -4.69 39.51 -0.19
C SER A 130 -5.65 38.47 0.36
N PHE A 131 -6.77 38.26 -0.35
CA PHE A 131 -7.76 37.21 -0.10
C PHE A 131 -7.62 36.03 -1.07
N SER A 132 -6.71 36.11 -2.06
CA SER A 132 -6.56 35.12 -3.13
C SER A 132 -5.12 34.67 -3.40
N ALA A 133 -4.11 35.31 -2.82
CA ALA A 133 -2.72 34.87 -2.90
C ALA A 133 -2.43 33.81 -1.82
N THR A 134 -2.69 32.55 -2.16
CA THR A 134 -2.65 31.40 -1.24
C THR A 134 -1.30 30.68 -1.18
N SER A 135 -0.34 31.03 -2.04
CA SER A 135 0.94 30.33 -2.13
C SER A 135 1.76 30.44 -0.84
N PRO A 136 2.29 29.32 -0.30
CA PRO A 136 3.15 29.31 0.88
C PRO A 136 4.49 30.05 0.65
N LEU A 137 4.97 30.12 -0.60
CA LEU A 137 6.24 30.78 -0.94
C LEU A 137 6.25 32.26 -0.56
N LEU A 138 5.11 32.91 -0.48
CA LEU A 138 5.04 34.33 -0.10
C LEU A 138 5.49 34.57 1.35
N ASP A 139 5.43 33.56 2.22
CA ASP A 139 5.91 33.65 3.60
C ASP A 139 7.45 33.80 3.65
N SER A 140 8.15 33.35 2.60
CA SER A 140 9.62 33.48 2.49
C SER A 140 10.09 34.93 2.35
N LEU A 141 9.21 35.85 1.92
CA LEU A 141 9.51 37.27 1.78
C LEU A 141 9.61 38.00 3.13
N ARG A 142 9.10 37.39 4.22
CA ARG A 142 9.19 37.90 5.61
C ARG A 142 8.76 39.36 5.77
N SER A 143 7.81 39.83 4.96
CA SER A 143 7.30 41.20 5.03
C SER A 143 6.18 41.29 6.06
N PRO A 144 6.29 42.16 7.08
CA PRO A 144 5.20 42.37 8.04
C PRO A 144 4.01 43.12 7.40
N TYR A 145 4.22 43.77 6.25
CA TYR A 145 3.18 44.51 5.54
C TYR A 145 2.33 43.65 4.60
N PHE A 146 2.52 42.32 4.61
CA PHE A 146 1.67 41.40 3.88
C PHE A 146 0.70 40.70 4.82
N ILE A 147 -0.59 40.82 4.51
CA ILE A 147 -1.68 40.20 5.26
C ILE A 147 -2.43 39.26 4.34
N ARG A 148 -2.43 37.98 4.70
CA ARG A 148 -3.18 36.95 3.98
C ARG A 148 -4.54 36.76 4.67
N ALA A 149 -5.56 37.42 4.15
CA ALA A 149 -6.95 37.26 4.57
C ALA A 149 -7.61 35.99 3.98
N THR A 150 -6.82 34.93 3.82
CA THR A 150 -7.22 33.61 3.31
C THR A 150 -6.32 32.54 3.91
N HIS A 151 -6.64 31.27 3.67
CA HIS A 151 -5.81 30.14 4.07
C HIS A 151 -4.59 30.00 3.16
N ASP A 152 -3.52 29.46 3.73
CA ASP A 152 -2.32 29.04 3.01
C ASP A 152 -2.52 27.65 2.41
N ASP A 153 -2.09 27.42 1.17
CA ASP A 153 -2.26 26.14 0.47
C ASP A 153 -1.53 24.99 1.16
N SER A 154 -0.52 25.28 1.97
CA SER A 154 0.15 24.30 2.84
C SER A 154 -0.82 23.60 3.82
N SER A 155 -1.89 24.30 4.21
CA SER A 155 -2.84 23.82 5.22
C SER A 155 -3.60 22.57 4.77
N GLN A 156 -3.76 22.38 3.46
CA GLN A 156 -4.51 21.24 2.91
C GLN A 156 -3.63 19.99 2.74
N VAL A 157 -2.30 20.14 2.76
CA VAL A 157 -1.36 19.07 2.42
C VAL A 157 -1.53 17.87 3.34
N GLN A 158 -1.76 18.12 4.63
CA GLN A 158 -2.01 17.07 5.62
C GLN A 158 -3.35 16.33 5.38
N ALA A 159 -4.34 17.00 4.77
CA ALA A 159 -5.57 16.33 4.33
C ALA A 159 -5.30 15.41 3.13
N ILE A 160 -4.49 15.86 2.16
CA ILE A 160 -4.07 15.05 1.01
C ILE A 160 -3.24 13.84 1.45
N SER A 161 -2.27 14.06 2.35
CA SER A 161 -1.44 12.99 2.93
C SER A 161 -2.29 11.95 3.63
N ALA A 162 -3.26 12.37 4.45
CA ALA A 162 -4.19 11.45 5.12
C ALA A 162 -5.06 10.64 4.14
N ILE A 163 -5.46 11.23 3.00
CA ILE A 163 -6.18 10.49 1.94
C ILE A 163 -5.29 9.38 1.38
N ILE A 164 -4.07 9.72 0.98
CA ILE A 164 -3.10 8.78 0.38
C ILE A 164 -2.77 7.64 1.36
N GLU A 165 -2.50 7.98 2.62
CA GLU A 165 -2.22 7.02 3.67
C GLU A 165 -3.41 6.08 3.90
N SER A 166 -4.65 6.61 3.89
CA SER A 166 -5.86 5.81 4.12
C SER A 166 -6.08 4.73 3.06
N PHE A 167 -5.63 4.97 1.82
CA PHE A 167 -5.70 4.02 0.71
C PHE A 167 -4.40 3.25 0.46
N ARG A 168 -3.36 3.49 1.28
CA ARG A 168 -2.05 2.81 1.23
C ARG A 168 -1.31 2.92 -0.11
N TRP A 169 -1.53 3.99 -0.86
CA TRP A 169 -0.75 4.24 -2.08
C TRP A 169 0.68 4.63 -1.71
N ARG A 170 1.66 4.09 -2.43
CA ARG A 170 3.10 4.25 -2.13
C ARG A 170 3.82 5.22 -3.06
N GLU A 171 3.25 5.49 -4.21
CA GLU A 171 3.80 6.40 -5.22
C GLU A 171 2.72 7.36 -5.70
N VAL A 172 3.10 8.62 -5.90
CA VAL A 172 2.21 9.67 -6.41
C VAL A 172 2.95 10.58 -7.38
N VAL A 173 2.19 11.27 -8.24
CA VAL A 173 2.70 12.27 -9.18
C VAL A 173 1.91 13.57 -9.01
N PRO A 174 2.53 14.64 -8.45
CA PRO A 174 1.94 15.97 -8.49
C PRO A 174 2.03 16.54 -9.92
N ILE A 175 0.90 17.07 -10.37
CA ILE A 175 0.72 17.84 -11.60
C ILE A 175 0.34 19.26 -11.18
N TYR A 176 1.18 20.23 -11.48
CA TYR A 176 0.98 21.60 -11.03
C TYR A 176 1.21 22.59 -12.16
N VAL A 177 0.63 23.78 -12.01
CA VAL A 177 0.89 24.88 -12.94
C VAL A 177 2.29 25.45 -12.73
N ASP A 178 3.04 25.66 -13.82
CA ASP A 178 4.43 26.13 -13.79
C ASP A 178 4.51 27.64 -13.47
N ASN A 179 4.27 28.00 -12.20
CA ASN A 179 4.36 29.37 -11.66
C ASN A 179 4.44 29.38 -10.11
N GLU A 180 4.52 30.58 -9.51
CA GLU A 180 4.64 30.77 -8.05
C GLU A 180 3.46 30.21 -7.23
N PHE A 181 2.29 30.04 -7.84
CA PHE A 181 1.15 29.36 -7.20
C PHE A 181 1.39 27.85 -7.18
N GLY A 182 1.61 27.24 -8.34
CA GLY A 182 1.72 25.79 -8.47
C GLY A 182 2.98 25.21 -7.81
N GLU A 183 4.12 25.89 -7.93
CA GLU A 183 5.37 25.44 -7.31
C GLU A 183 5.34 25.56 -5.78
N GLY A 184 4.55 26.50 -5.25
CA GLY A 184 4.65 26.87 -3.84
C GLY A 184 4.15 25.82 -2.85
N ILE A 185 3.29 24.91 -3.29
CA ILE A 185 2.82 23.81 -2.45
C ILE A 185 3.83 22.65 -2.35
N LEU A 186 4.78 22.55 -3.28
CA LEU A 186 5.63 21.37 -3.45
C LEU A 186 6.50 21.04 -2.24
N PRO A 187 7.20 21.98 -1.58
CA PRO A 187 8.01 21.64 -0.41
C PRO A 187 7.19 20.96 0.69
N ASN A 188 5.99 21.50 0.97
CA ASN A 188 5.10 20.94 1.98
C ASN A 188 4.59 19.55 1.57
N LEU A 189 4.27 19.32 0.28
CA LEU A 189 3.88 17.99 -0.21
C LEU A 189 5.02 16.98 -0.07
N VAL A 190 6.26 17.39 -0.37
CA VAL A 190 7.45 16.54 -0.23
C VAL A 190 7.63 16.13 1.22
N ASP A 191 7.62 17.09 2.15
CA ASP A 191 7.81 16.83 3.57
C ASP A 191 6.72 15.90 4.10
N ALA A 192 5.44 16.19 3.80
CA ALA A 192 4.32 15.38 4.26
C ALA A 192 4.31 13.96 3.67
N PHE A 193 4.78 13.76 2.44
CA PHE A 193 4.86 12.42 1.84
C PHE A 193 6.08 11.63 2.33
N GLN A 194 7.18 12.30 2.65
CA GLN A 194 8.31 11.67 3.32
C GLN A 194 7.92 11.11 4.69
N GLU A 195 7.12 11.86 5.48
CA GLU A 195 6.62 11.41 6.79
C GLU A 195 5.84 10.08 6.72
N ILE A 196 5.06 9.86 5.66
CA ILE A 196 4.25 8.64 5.46
C ILE A 196 4.93 7.59 4.54
N ASN A 197 6.22 7.75 4.22
CA ASN A 197 6.99 6.88 3.31
C ASN A 197 6.34 6.72 1.91
N VAL A 198 5.81 7.80 1.36
CA VAL A 198 5.28 7.87 -0.01
C VAL A 198 6.29 8.57 -0.92
N ARG A 199 6.56 7.96 -2.09
CA ARG A 199 7.53 8.48 -3.04
C ARG A 199 6.86 9.34 -4.10
N ILE A 200 7.44 10.50 -4.37
CA ILE A 200 7.09 11.30 -5.55
C ILE A 200 7.97 10.81 -6.70
N ARG A 201 7.39 10.00 -7.61
CA ARG A 201 8.13 9.36 -8.72
C ARG A 201 8.57 10.37 -9.76
N TYR A 202 7.70 11.32 -10.05
CA TYR A 202 7.87 12.33 -11.07
C TYR A 202 7.05 13.57 -10.69
N ARG A 203 7.46 14.74 -11.19
CA ARG A 203 6.79 16.02 -10.99
C ARG A 203 6.45 16.57 -12.36
N SER A 204 5.17 16.82 -12.63
CA SER A 204 4.72 17.34 -13.91
C SER A 204 4.35 18.82 -13.77
N ALA A 205 5.15 19.68 -14.39
CA ALA A 205 4.89 21.11 -14.46
C ALA A 205 4.22 21.43 -15.81
N ILE A 206 3.07 22.11 -15.76
CA ILE A 206 2.32 22.51 -16.96
C ILE A 206 2.23 24.02 -17.01
N SER A 207 2.81 24.64 -18.04
CA SER A 207 2.72 26.08 -18.22
C SER A 207 1.32 26.50 -18.66
N LEU A 208 0.88 27.68 -18.22
CA LEU A 208 -0.35 28.33 -18.68
C LEU A 208 -0.37 28.55 -20.21
N HIS A 209 0.80 28.64 -20.84
CA HIS A 209 0.96 28.88 -22.27
C HIS A 209 1.03 27.61 -23.12
N TYR A 210 0.94 26.42 -22.52
CA TYR A 210 0.99 25.17 -23.29
C TYR A 210 -0.22 25.02 -24.21
N SER A 211 0.02 24.54 -25.43
CA SER A 211 -1.05 24.08 -26.32
C SER A 211 -1.64 22.76 -25.84
N ASP A 212 -2.84 22.42 -26.32
CA ASP A 212 -3.49 21.15 -25.97
C ASP A 212 -2.61 19.94 -26.36
N ASP A 213 -1.90 20.01 -27.49
CA ASP A 213 -0.93 18.97 -27.91
C ASP A 213 0.23 18.80 -26.93
N GLN A 214 0.73 19.90 -26.34
CA GLN A 214 1.80 19.84 -25.35
C GLN A 214 1.31 19.23 -24.04
N ILE A 215 0.10 19.58 -23.58
CA ILE A 215 -0.54 18.95 -22.41
C ILE A 215 -0.75 17.45 -22.68
N LYS A 216 -1.27 17.10 -23.85
CA LYS A 216 -1.49 15.71 -24.28
C LYS A 216 -0.20 14.90 -24.30
N LYS A 217 0.90 15.48 -24.80
CA LYS A 217 2.23 14.84 -24.78
C LYS A 217 2.72 14.56 -23.36
N GLU A 218 2.52 15.50 -22.44
CA GLU A 218 2.90 15.29 -21.04
C GLU A 218 2.01 14.22 -20.38
N LEU A 219 0.71 14.20 -20.66
CA LEU A 219 -0.17 13.15 -20.17
C LEU A 219 0.17 11.76 -20.73
N TYR A 220 0.56 11.64 -22.01
CA TYR A 220 1.08 10.38 -22.55
C TYR A 220 2.33 9.90 -21.81
N LYS A 221 3.23 10.81 -21.46
CA LYS A 221 4.39 10.46 -20.62
C LYS A 221 3.93 9.89 -19.28
N LEU A 222 2.96 10.51 -18.62
CA LEU A 222 2.40 10.00 -17.36
C LEU A 222 1.69 8.64 -17.51
N MET A 223 0.99 8.44 -18.62
CA MET A 223 0.31 7.17 -18.95
C MET A 223 1.30 6.00 -19.05
N THR A 224 2.51 6.25 -19.57
CA THR A 224 3.56 5.23 -19.69
C THR A 224 4.25 4.90 -18.36
N MET A 225 4.09 5.71 -17.33
CA MET A 225 4.67 5.44 -16.00
C MET A 225 3.86 4.36 -15.26
N PRO A 226 4.43 3.68 -14.25
CA PRO A 226 3.66 2.73 -13.44
C PRO A 226 2.65 3.41 -12.51
N THR A 227 2.93 4.63 -12.04
CA THR A 227 2.08 5.32 -11.08
C THR A 227 0.76 5.79 -11.71
N ARG A 228 -0.36 5.65 -10.99
CA ARG A 228 -1.72 6.03 -11.43
C ARG A 228 -2.41 7.02 -10.48
N VAL A 229 -1.70 7.51 -9.46
CA VAL A 229 -2.20 8.52 -8.51
C VAL A 229 -1.67 9.89 -8.86
N PHE A 230 -2.55 10.77 -9.32
CA PHE A 230 -2.24 12.13 -9.75
C PHE A 230 -2.84 13.17 -8.79
N ILE A 231 -2.03 14.12 -8.35
CA ILE A 231 -2.46 15.23 -7.50
C ILE A 231 -2.38 16.51 -8.31
N VAL A 232 -3.51 17.17 -8.53
CA VAL A 232 -3.63 18.31 -9.44
C VAL A 232 -3.72 19.63 -8.66
N HIS A 233 -2.72 20.49 -8.83
CA HIS A 233 -2.64 21.81 -8.22
C HIS A 233 -2.50 22.93 -9.26
N MET A 234 -3.65 23.44 -9.70
CA MET A 234 -3.78 24.51 -10.68
C MET A 234 -5.13 25.21 -10.52
N LEU A 235 -5.39 26.23 -11.34
CA LEU A 235 -6.67 26.93 -11.38
C LEU A 235 -7.63 26.30 -12.41
N PRO A 236 -8.95 26.55 -12.32
CA PRO A 236 -9.97 25.91 -13.16
C PRO A 236 -9.76 26.03 -14.67
N ASP A 237 -9.20 27.14 -15.16
CA ASP A 237 -9.00 27.36 -16.61
C ASP A 237 -8.03 26.34 -17.22
N LEU A 238 -6.91 26.05 -16.54
CA LEU A 238 -5.96 25.02 -16.97
C LEU A 238 -6.45 23.62 -16.60
N GLY A 239 -7.09 23.49 -15.43
CA GLY A 239 -7.64 22.22 -14.96
C GLY A 239 -8.71 21.64 -15.90
N SER A 240 -9.62 22.46 -16.40
CA SER A 240 -10.66 22.04 -17.35
C SER A 240 -10.06 21.51 -18.65
N ARG A 241 -9.06 22.19 -19.20
CA ARG A 241 -8.29 21.73 -20.37
C ARG A 241 -7.58 20.39 -20.10
N LEU A 242 -6.89 20.30 -18.95
CA LEU A 242 -6.20 19.07 -18.53
C LEU A 242 -7.16 17.87 -18.47
N PHE A 243 -8.29 18.01 -17.76
CA PHE A 243 -9.24 16.92 -17.60
C PHE A 243 -10.01 16.58 -18.89
N SER A 244 -10.27 17.57 -19.75
CA SER A 244 -10.82 17.32 -21.08
C SER A 244 -9.89 16.41 -21.90
N ILE A 245 -8.60 16.72 -21.94
CA ILE A 245 -7.61 15.91 -22.67
C ILE A 245 -7.42 14.56 -21.99
N ALA A 246 -7.35 14.51 -20.66
CA ALA A 246 -7.24 13.26 -19.90
C ALA A 246 -8.40 12.30 -20.18
N LYS A 247 -9.62 12.83 -20.38
CA LYS A 247 -10.79 12.03 -20.79
C LYS A 247 -10.66 11.54 -22.22
N GLU A 248 -10.21 12.39 -23.14
CA GLU A 248 -10.00 12.04 -24.56
C GLU A 248 -9.03 10.86 -24.73
N ILE A 249 -8.00 10.77 -23.89
CA ILE A 249 -6.98 9.71 -23.93
C ILE A 249 -7.20 8.59 -22.90
N ASP A 250 -8.40 8.47 -22.35
CA ASP A 250 -8.80 7.40 -21.42
C ASP A 250 -8.02 7.33 -20.09
N MET A 251 -7.42 8.43 -19.65
CA MET A 251 -6.80 8.52 -18.31
C MET A 251 -7.82 8.78 -17.19
N LEU A 252 -9.11 8.87 -17.50
CA LEU A 252 -10.23 8.88 -16.55
C LEU A 252 -11.01 7.55 -16.55
N SER A 253 -10.33 6.48 -16.96
CA SER A 253 -10.86 5.12 -16.93
C SER A 253 -10.52 4.38 -15.62
N LYS A 254 -11.00 3.15 -15.50
CA LYS A 254 -10.77 2.29 -14.33
C LYS A 254 -9.27 2.09 -14.07
N GLY A 255 -8.83 2.38 -12.85
CA GLY A 255 -7.44 2.19 -12.41
C GLY A 255 -6.70 3.49 -12.10
N TYR A 256 -7.21 4.61 -12.60
CA TYR A 256 -6.68 5.95 -12.35
C TYR A 256 -7.24 6.57 -11.07
N VAL A 257 -6.43 7.40 -10.42
CA VAL A 257 -6.81 8.19 -9.25
C VAL A 257 -6.39 9.63 -9.50
N TRP A 258 -7.35 10.53 -9.38
CA TRP A 258 -7.14 11.98 -9.51
C TRP A 258 -7.60 12.67 -8.25
N ILE A 259 -6.73 13.49 -7.67
CA ILE A 259 -7.01 14.29 -6.48
C ILE A 259 -6.77 15.75 -6.82
N VAL A 260 -7.81 16.58 -6.83
CA VAL A 260 -7.68 18.03 -7.01
C VAL A 260 -7.55 18.73 -5.66
N THR A 261 -6.67 19.73 -5.64
CA THR A 261 -6.50 20.64 -4.50
C THR A 261 -7.65 21.66 -4.41
N ASN A 262 -7.66 22.45 -3.34
CA ASN A 262 -8.55 23.59 -3.14
C ASN A 262 -8.53 24.58 -4.32
N GLY A 263 -7.40 24.68 -5.06
CA GLY A 263 -7.26 25.57 -6.22
C GLY A 263 -8.31 25.33 -7.32
N ILE A 264 -8.75 24.08 -7.50
CA ILE A 264 -9.90 23.74 -8.35
C ILE A 264 -11.16 23.60 -7.50
N ALA A 265 -11.09 22.88 -6.38
CA ALA A 265 -12.29 22.51 -5.61
C ALA A 265 -13.07 23.71 -5.03
N ASP A 266 -12.39 24.79 -4.63
CA ASP A 266 -13.03 26.01 -4.11
C ASP A 266 -13.64 26.88 -5.22
N LEU A 267 -13.28 26.61 -6.47
CA LEU A 267 -13.69 27.35 -7.67
C LEU A 267 -14.46 26.46 -8.66
N MET A 268 -14.98 25.31 -8.24
CA MET A 268 -15.78 24.45 -9.12
C MET A 268 -17.06 25.13 -9.60
N SER A 269 -17.63 26.08 -8.85
CA SER A 269 -18.86 26.79 -9.23
C SER A 269 -18.69 27.71 -10.45
N ILE A 270 -17.44 28.11 -10.75
CA ILE A 270 -17.13 28.88 -11.96
C ILE A 270 -16.75 27.98 -13.14
N MET A 271 -16.64 26.66 -12.94
CA MET A 271 -16.45 25.70 -14.01
C MET A 271 -17.80 25.43 -14.68
N GLY A 272 -17.82 25.43 -16.01
CA GLY A 272 -19.02 25.04 -16.75
C GLY A 272 -19.40 23.57 -16.50
N GLU A 273 -20.69 23.24 -16.58
CA GLU A 273 -21.20 21.87 -16.36
C GLU A 273 -20.46 20.84 -17.22
N SER A 274 -20.14 21.17 -18.48
CA SER A 274 -19.38 20.32 -19.39
C SER A 274 -17.98 19.96 -18.87
N SER A 275 -17.33 20.88 -18.15
CA SER A 275 -16.02 20.64 -17.54
C SER A 275 -16.13 19.71 -16.32
N LEU A 276 -17.20 19.85 -15.53
CA LEU A 276 -17.44 18.99 -14.37
C LEU A 276 -17.75 17.54 -14.78
N VAL A 277 -18.48 17.34 -15.88
CA VAL A 277 -18.72 16.01 -16.49
C VAL A 277 -17.42 15.34 -16.93
N ASN A 278 -16.39 16.13 -17.26
CA ASN A 278 -15.06 15.58 -17.58
C ASN A 278 -14.24 15.22 -16.34
N MET A 279 -14.75 15.45 -15.14
CA MET A 279 -14.07 15.17 -13.87
C MET A 279 -14.79 14.10 -13.06
N HIS A 280 -15.60 13.26 -13.70
CA HIS A 280 -16.32 12.19 -13.02
C HIS A 280 -15.36 11.22 -12.31
N GLY A 281 -15.61 10.96 -11.03
CA GLY A 281 -14.78 10.08 -10.18
C GLY A 281 -13.51 10.72 -9.61
N VAL A 282 -13.30 12.03 -9.85
CA VAL A 282 -12.17 12.78 -9.29
C VAL A 282 -12.47 13.16 -7.83
N LEU A 283 -11.49 12.97 -6.94
CA LEU A 283 -11.56 13.43 -5.56
C LEU A 283 -11.09 14.87 -5.43
N GLY A 284 -11.69 15.64 -4.52
CA GLY A 284 -11.31 17.02 -4.25
C GLY A 284 -11.16 17.33 -2.77
N VAL A 285 -10.18 18.17 -2.44
CA VAL A 285 -10.02 18.78 -1.11
C VAL A 285 -10.54 20.22 -1.17
N LYS A 286 -11.70 20.46 -0.57
CA LYS A 286 -12.40 21.76 -0.59
C LYS A 286 -12.33 22.45 0.77
N THR A 287 -12.15 23.76 0.81
CA THR A 287 -12.21 24.54 2.04
C THR A 287 -13.62 24.47 2.63
N TYR A 288 -13.71 24.26 3.95
CA TYR A 288 -14.99 24.16 4.64
C TYR A 288 -15.29 25.40 5.48
N PHE A 289 -16.40 26.06 5.18
CA PHE A 289 -17.01 27.04 6.08
C PHE A 289 -18.12 26.39 6.91
N ALA A 290 -18.05 26.57 8.24
CA ALA A 290 -19.12 26.15 9.12
C ALA A 290 -20.39 26.95 8.78
N LYS A 291 -21.54 26.26 8.64
CA LYS A 291 -22.82 26.92 8.38
C LYS A 291 -23.15 27.88 9.53
N SER A 292 -22.98 29.17 9.30
CA SER A 292 -23.21 30.26 10.25
C SER A 292 -24.42 31.08 9.83
N LYS A 293 -25.01 31.85 10.76
CA LYS A 293 -26.13 32.74 10.43
C LYS A 293 -25.66 33.84 9.48
N GLU A 294 -24.43 34.29 9.67
CA GLU A 294 -23.77 35.34 8.90
C GLU A 294 -23.61 34.92 7.43
N LEU A 295 -23.12 33.69 7.18
CA LEU A 295 -22.98 33.15 5.83
C LEU A 295 -24.33 32.96 5.14
N LEU A 296 -25.32 32.35 5.82
CA LEU A 296 -26.65 32.14 5.25
C LEU A 296 -27.35 33.46 4.91
N HIS A 297 -27.18 34.49 5.74
CA HIS A 297 -27.71 35.83 5.46
C HIS A 297 -26.99 36.50 4.28
N LEU A 298 -25.67 36.31 4.14
CA LEU A 298 -24.94 36.81 2.98
C LEU A 298 -25.41 36.09 1.70
N GLU A 299 -25.49 34.76 1.70
CA GLU A 299 -25.97 33.95 0.57
C GLU A 299 -27.37 34.39 0.12
N ALA A 300 -28.32 34.56 1.05
CA ALA A 300 -29.67 35.00 0.72
C ALA A 300 -29.69 36.40 0.08
N ARG A 301 -28.86 37.33 0.56
CA ARG A 301 -28.77 38.69 0.00
C ARG A 301 -28.01 38.71 -1.33
N TRP A 302 -27.00 37.87 -1.46
CA TRP A 302 -26.24 37.68 -2.69
C TRP A 302 -27.16 37.20 -3.81
N GLN A 303 -27.93 36.14 -3.55
CA GLN A 303 -28.92 35.63 -4.49
C GLN A 303 -29.97 36.68 -4.87
N LYS A 304 -30.47 37.44 -3.89
CA LYS A 304 -31.43 38.53 -4.16
C LYS A 304 -30.86 39.63 -5.07
N ARG A 305 -29.56 39.92 -4.96
CA ARG A 305 -28.92 41.05 -5.66
C ARG A 305 -28.38 40.68 -7.03
N PHE A 306 -27.85 39.47 -7.18
CA PHE A 306 -27.11 39.05 -8.38
C PHE A 306 -27.77 37.89 -9.14
N GLY A 307 -28.83 37.28 -8.61
CA GLY A 307 -29.73 36.38 -9.35
C GLY A 307 -29.06 35.22 -10.09
N GLY A 308 -28.69 34.15 -9.38
CA GLY A 308 -28.18 32.90 -9.97
C GLY A 308 -26.67 32.72 -9.91
N GLU A 309 -25.89 33.74 -9.58
CA GLU A 309 -24.44 33.61 -9.34
C GLU A 309 -24.17 32.97 -7.97
N GLU A 310 -23.45 31.85 -7.94
CA GLU A 310 -23.07 31.18 -6.69
C GLU A 310 -21.94 31.93 -5.96
N LEU A 311 -22.09 32.11 -4.65
CA LEU A 311 -21.08 32.76 -3.81
C LEU A 311 -19.91 31.81 -3.56
N ASN A 312 -18.73 32.13 -4.09
CA ASN A 312 -17.54 31.30 -3.89
C ASN A 312 -16.74 31.66 -2.62
N ASN A 313 -15.81 30.79 -2.24
CA ASN A 313 -15.04 30.95 -1.00
C ASN A 313 -14.16 32.21 -0.98
N PHE A 314 -13.60 32.59 -2.12
CA PHE A 314 -12.77 33.80 -2.27
C PHE A 314 -13.57 35.09 -2.11
N ALA A 315 -14.82 35.13 -2.59
CA ALA A 315 -15.71 36.26 -2.40
C ALA A 315 -16.07 36.44 -0.91
N CYS A 316 -16.27 35.34 -0.17
CA CYS A 316 -16.45 35.38 1.28
C CYS A 316 -15.21 35.95 2.00
N TRP A 317 -14.01 35.52 1.62
CA TRP A 317 -12.77 36.09 2.18
C TRP A 317 -12.57 37.56 1.80
N ALA A 318 -12.90 37.96 0.57
CA ALA A 318 -12.85 39.35 0.14
C ALA A 318 -13.83 40.23 0.94
N TYR A 319 -15.03 39.72 1.23
CA TYR A 319 -16.02 40.38 2.09
C TYR A 319 -15.50 40.57 3.52
N ASP A 320 -14.95 39.51 4.13
CA ASP A 320 -14.40 39.61 5.49
C ASP A 320 -13.14 40.48 5.54
N ALA A 321 -12.27 40.42 4.54
CA ALA A 321 -11.07 41.27 4.44
C ALA A 321 -11.42 42.76 4.36
N ALA A 322 -12.43 43.13 3.57
CA ALA A 322 -12.91 44.50 3.48
C ALA A 322 -13.53 44.98 4.81
N THR A 323 -14.25 44.09 5.50
CA THR A 323 -14.81 44.35 6.84
C THR A 323 -13.71 44.60 7.86
N ALA A 324 -12.69 43.72 7.89
CA ALA A 324 -11.52 43.84 8.76
C ALA A 324 -10.77 45.16 8.55
N LEU A 325 -10.58 45.55 7.28
CA LEU A 325 -9.96 46.82 6.93
C LEU A 325 -10.79 48.02 7.39
N ALA A 326 -12.11 47.99 7.19
CA ALA A 326 -12.98 49.08 7.62
C ALA A 326 -13.01 49.25 9.14
N MET A 327 -13.00 48.15 9.90
CA MET A 327 -12.87 48.17 11.36
C MET A 327 -11.52 48.78 11.80
N SER A 328 -10.44 48.34 11.18
CA SER A 328 -9.08 48.78 11.51
C SER A 328 -8.86 50.27 11.19
N VAL A 329 -9.41 50.74 10.06
CA VAL A 329 -9.36 52.15 9.66
C VAL A 329 -10.13 53.05 10.65
N GLU A 330 -11.29 52.61 11.14
CA GLU A 330 -12.04 53.37 12.15
C GLU A 330 -11.31 53.41 13.49
N GLU A 331 -10.60 52.34 13.88
CA GLU A 331 -9.78 52.30 15.09
C GLU A 331 -8.66 53.36 15.05
N ILE A 332 -8.00 53.49 13.90
CA ILE A 332 -6.90 54.46 13.73
C ILE A 332 -7.35 55.84 13.24
N ARG A 333 -8.63 56.20 13.37
CA ARG A 333 -9.20 57.48 12.86
C ARG A 333 -8.50 58.77 13.33
N HIS A 334 -7.73 58.70 14.40
CA HIS A 334 -6.99 59.84 14.97
C HIS A 334 -5.55 59.96 14.42
N VAL A 335 -5.12 59.01 13.59
CA VAL A 335 -3.77 58.94 13.02
C VAL A 335 -3.69 59.78 11.75
N ASN A 336 -2.54 60.42 11.53
CA ASN A 336 -2.27 61.13 10.29
C ASN A 336 -2.17 60.13 9.11
N MET A 337 -3.03 60.31 8.10
CA MET A 337 -3.11 59.47 6.90
C MET A 337 -2.24 59.98 5.75
N SER A 338 -1.39 61.00 5.98
CA SER A 338 -0.51 61.56 4.95
C SER A 338 0.72 60.67 4.66
N PHE A 339 1.33 60.93 3.51
CA PHE A 339 2.60 60.32 3.12
C PHE A 339 3.77 61.24 3.45
N ASN A 340 4.87 60.66 3.91
CA ASN A 340 6.15 61.35 3.98
C ASN A 340 6.90 61.14 2.67
N THR A 341 7.15 62.21 1.92
CA THR A 341 7.97 62.17 0.71
C THR A 341 9.29 62.86 1.01
N THR A 342 10.39 62.11 0.96
CA THR A 342 11.74 62.68 0.92
C THR A 342 11.91 63.33 -0.45
N LYS A 343 11.46 64.57 -0.59
CA LYS A 343 11.94 65.44 -1.67
C LYS A 343 13.35 65.87 -1.27
N GLU A 344 14.36 65.10 -1.67
CA GLU A 344 15.67 65.71 -1.81
C GLU A 344 15.59 66.63 -3.03
N ASP A 345 15.70 67.95 -2.79
CA ASP A 345 15.87 68.96 -3.82
C ASP A 345 17.23 68.74 -4.50
N THR A 346 17.36 67.70 -5.32
CA THR A 346 18.43 67.62 -6.32
C THR A 346 17.84 67.99 -7.65
N SER A 347 18.02 69.25 -8.01
CA SER A 347 17.86 69.78 -9.36
C SER A 347 18.84 69.08 -10.32
N ARG A 348 18.53 67.85 -10.72
CA ARG A 348 19.10 67.14 -11.87
C ARG A 348 18.05 66.13 -12.35
N ASP A 349 17.35 66.49 -13.42
CA ASP A 349 16.25 65.76 -14.08
C ASP A 349 16.61 64.35 -14.62
N ASP A 350 17.66 63.66 -14.14
CA ASP A 350 18.19 62.49 -14.89
C ASP A 350 18.84 61.36 -14.07
N ILE A 351 18.57 61.22 -12.76
CA ILE A 351 19.20 60.12 -11.95
C ILE A 351 18.20 59.30 -11.10
N GLY A 352 17.02 59.82 -10.75
CA GLY A 352 16.04 59.10 -9.92
C GLY A 352 15.05 58.27 -10.74
N THR A 353 14.88 56.98 -10.41
CA THR A 353 13.80 56.16 -10.95
C THR A 353 12.49 56.39 -10.20
N ASP A 354 11.36 56.05 -10.82
CA ASP A 354 10.03 56.17 -10.18
C ASP A 354 9.92 55.42 -8.84
N LEU A 355 10.81 54.44 -8.58
CA LEU A 355 10.91 53.65 -7.35
C LEU A 355 11.72 54.32 -6.24
N ASP A 356 12.61 55.25 -6.57
CA ASP A 356 13.46 55.97 -5.61
C ASP A 356 12.67 57.06 -4.86
N GLU A 357 11.60 57.58 -5.48
CA GLU A 357 10.72 58.61 -4.91
C GLU A 357 9.48 58.05 -4.18
N LEU A 358 9.51 56.78 -3.75
CA LEU A 358 8.34 56.15 -3.14
C LEU A 358 8.06 56.70 -1.73
N GLY A 359 6.96 57.42 -1.57
CA GLY A 359 6.54 57.97 -0.27
C GLY A 359 6.21 56.89 0.76
N VAL A 360 6.44 57.20 2.03
CA VAL A 360 6.15 56.31 3.17
C VAL A 360 4.82 56.71 3.84
N ALA A 361 3.89 55.78 3.94
CA ALA A 361 2.61 55.98 4.62
C ALA A 361 2.79 56.08 6.14
N LEU A 362 2.51 57.24 6.74
CA LEU A 362 2.68 57.45 8.18
C LEU A 362 1.69 56.63 9.03
N SER A 363 0.51 56.35 8.49
CA SER A 363 -0.51 55.52 9.13
C SER A 363 -0.19 54.01 9.07
N GLY A 364 0.73 53.59 8.20
CA GLY A 364 1.06 52.20 7.89
C GLY A 364 1.29 51.30 9.10
N PRO A 365 2.25 51.61 10.00
CA PRO A 365 2.53 50.79 11.17
C PRO A 365 1.33 50.63 12.12
N LYS A 366 0.57 51.70 12.35
CA LYS A 366 -0.62 51.65 13.23
C LYS A 366 -1.77 50.90 12.58
N LEU A 367 -1.95 51.03 11.27
CA LEU A 367 -2.94 50.28 10.51
C LEU A 367 -2.62 48.78 10.53
N LEU A 368 -1.34 48.42 10.40
CA LEU A 368 -0.88 47.05 10.47
C LEU A 368 -1.13 46.43 11.86
N ASP A 369 -0.88 47.18 12.93
CA ASP A 369 -1.16 46.74 14.30
C ASP A 369 -2.66 46.49 14.50
N ALA A 370 -3.51 47.44 14.11
CA ALA A 370 -4.97 47.29 14.16
C ALA A 370 -5.47 46.09 13.33
N LEU A 371 -4.94 45.89 12.12
CA LEU A 371 -5.28 44.73 11.30
C LEU A 371 -4.83 43.41 11.94
N SER A 372 -3.73 43.40 12.68
CA SER A 372 -3.21 42.20 13.34
C SER A 372 -4.02 41.81 14.57
N THR A 373 -4.65 42.78 15.25
CA THR A 373 -5.44 42.56 16.47
C THR A 373 -6.94 42.40 16.21
N VAL A 374 -7.44 42.81 15.03
CA VAL A 374 -8.86 42.75 14.68
C VAL A 374 -9.41 41.32 14.81
N SER A 375 -10.53 41.19 15.52
CA SER A 375 -11.25 39.92 15.62
C SER A 375 -12.75 40.13 15.59
N PHE A 376 -13.43 39.41 14.70
CA PHE A 376 -14.88 39.41 14.60
C PHE A 376 -15.38 38.08 14.04
N LYS A 377 -16.71 37.89 14.10
CA LYS A 377 -17.38 36.74 13.49
C LYS A 377 -17.77 37.12 12.06
N GLY A 378 -16.98 36.66 11.10
CA GLY A 378 -17.18 36.89 9.67
C GLY A 378 -18.03 35.81 9.01
N VAL A 379 -18.20 35.94 7.69
CA VAL A 379 -18.96 34.99 6.86
C VAL A 379 -18.17 33.73 6.55
N ALA A 380 -16.85 33.83 6.42
CA ALA A 380 -15.94 32.69 6.24
C ALA A 380 -15.57 31.99 7.55
N GLY A 381 -16.15 32.43 8.68
CA GLY A 381 -15.86 31.94 10.02
C GLY A 381 -15.34 33.06 10.92
N ARG A 382 -14.64 32.70 12.00
CA ARG A 382 -14.03 33.70 12.88
C ARG A 382 -12.82 34.31 12.17
N PHE A 383 -12.85 35.62 11.93
CA PHE A 383 -11.71 36.34 11.41
C PHE A 383 -10.75 36.65 12.56
N GLN A 384 -9.57 36.06 12.51
CA GLN A 384 -8.48 36.32 13.43
C GLN A 384 -7.18 35.91 12.75
N LEU A 385 -6.28 36.89 12.56
CA LEU A 385 -4.99 36.63 11.95
C LEU A 385 -4.02 36.11 12.99
N LYS A 386 -3.25 35.09 12.62
CA LYS A 386 -2.09 34.62 13.36
C LYS A 386 -0.89 34.72 12.45
N ASN A 387 0.15 35.42 12.89
CA ASN A 387 1.33 35.70 12.07
C ASN A 387 0.98 36.26 10.68
N GLY A 388 -0.04 37.15 10.61
CA GLY A 388 -0.48 37.78 9.36
C GLY A 388 -1.34 36.92 8.44
N LYS A 389 -1.76 35.70 8.83
CA LYS A 389 -2.61 34.81 8.01
C LYS A 389 -3.78 34.17 8.77
N LEU A 390 -4.79 33.71 8.03
CA LEU A 390 -5.89 32.90 8.59
C LEU A 390 -5.48 31.41 8.70
N GLU A 391 -5.85 30.75 9.80
CA GLU A 391 -5.59 29.32 10.01
C GLU A 391 -6.78 28.45 9.57
N ALA A 392 -6.53 27.49 8.67
CA ALA A 392 -7.51 26.48 8.31
C ALA A 392 -7.56 25.36 9.37
N THR A 393 -8.76 24.98 9.81
CA THR A 393 -8.94 23.90 10.80
C THR A 393 -9.60 22.65 10.23
N THR A 394 -10.41 22.81 9.17
CA THR A 394 -11.25 21.76 8.62
C THR A 394 -11.31 21.85 7.09
N PHE A 395 -11.15 20.72 6.42
CA PHE A 395 -11.37 20.58 4.98
C PHE A 395 -12.52 19.60 4.72
N LYS A 396 -13.27 19.84 3.64
CA LYS A 396 -14.33 18.99 3.12
C LYS A 396 -13.73 18.12 2.01
N ILE A 397 -13.90 16.80 2.12
CA ILE A 397 -13.47 15.87 1.08
C ILE A 397 -14.68 15.58 0.19
N ILE A 398 -14.56 15.88 -1.09
CA ILE A 398 -15.62 15.74 -2.08
C ILE A 398 -15.24 14.69 -3.14
N ASN A 399 -16.25 14.06 -3.71
CA ASN A 399 -16.18 13.27 -4.92
C ASN A 399 -16.98 13.97 -6.00
N ILE A 400 -16.43 14.10 -7.20
CA ILE A 400 -17.08 14.77 -8.33
C ILE A 400 -17.90 13.73 -9.11
N GLU A 401 -19.19 13.98 -9.23
CA GLU A 401 -20.19 13.14 -9.91
C GLU A 401 -20.85 13.93 -11.05
N GLU A 402 -21.54 13.26 -11.98
CA GLU A 402 -22.16 13.95 -13.12
C GLU A 402 -23.21 14.98 -12.68
N SER A 403 -23.89 14.72 -11.55
CA SER A 403 -24.88 15.62 -10.95
C SER A 403 -24.27 16.74 -10.08
N GLY A 404 -22.94 16.83 -9.97
CA GLY A 404 -22.23 17.84 -9.16
C GLY A 404 -21.32 17.25 -8.09
N GLU A 405 -21.08 17.98 -7.01
CA GLU A 405 -20.21 17.51 -5.92
C GLU A 405 -20.95 16.69 -4.85
N ARG A 406 -20.41 15.52 -4.48
CA ARG A 406 -20.88 14.74 -3.32
C ARG A 406 -19.85 14.77 -2.20
N THR A 407 -20.30 15.06 -0.98
CA THR A 407 -19.41 15.03 0.19
C THR A 407 -19.16 13.61 0.68
N VAL A 408 -17.90 13.18 0.68
CA VAL A 408 -17.49 11.85 1.15
C VAL A 408 -16.90 11.85 2.56
N GLY A 409 -16.44 13.00 3.04
CA GLY A 409 -16.00 13.14 4.43
C GLY A 409 -15.41 14.52 4.71
N PHE A 410 -14.71 14.62 5.84
CA PHE A 410 -14.01 15.82 6.27
C PHE A 410 -12.64 15.45 6.83
N TRP A 411 -11.71 16.38 6.83
CA TRP A 411 -10.46 16.29 7.53
C TRP A 411 -10.36 17.40 8.56
N LYS A 412 -9.92 17.08 9.80
CA LYS A 412 -9.67 18.06 10.87
C LYS A 412 -8.23 17.94 11.35
N SER A 413 -7.54 19.06 11.51
CA SER A 413 -6.10 19.11 11.85
C SER A 413 -5.68 18.24 13.05
N LYS A 414 -6.49 18.15 14.12
CA LYS A 414 -6.17 17.35 15.32
C LYS A 414 -6.73 15.93 15.34
N VAL A 415 -7.56 15.57 14.36
CA VAL A 415 -8.33 14.31 14.38
C VAL A 415 -8.03 13.43 13.16
N GLY A 416 -7.67 14.03 12.03
CA GLY A 416 -7.52 13.35 10.74
C GLY A 416 -8.85 13.25 9.98
N LEU A 417 -8.98 12.20 9.15
CA LEU A 417 -10.17 11.95 8.35
C LEU A 417 -11.35 11.50 9.21
N VAL A 418 -12.53 12.08 8.96
CA VAL A 418 -13.79 11.76 9.61
C VAL A 418 -14.95 11.70 8.62
N LYS A 419 -15.87 10.75 8.82
CA LYS A 419 -17.04 10.58 7.96
C LYS A 419 -18.05 11.73 8.06
N SER A 420 -18.17 12.35 9.23
CA SER A 420 -19.08 13.47 9.49
C SER A 420 -18.60 14.32 10.68
N LEU A 421 -19.04 15.58 10.71
CA LEU A 421 -18.64 16.54 11.76
C LEU A 421 -19.36 16.35 13.10
N ARG A 422 -20.36 15.45 13.20
CA ARG A 422 -21.26 15.28 14.37
C ARG A 422 -20.83 14.18 15.35
N VAL A 423 -19.69 13.53 15.15
CA VAL A 423 -19.29 12.37 15.95
C VAL A 423 -18.26 12.80 17.00
N ASP A 424 -18.72 12.99 18.25
CA ASP A 424 -17.88 13.36 19.41
C ASP A 424 -17.14 12.15 20.03
N LYS A 425 -17.46 10.91 19.61
CA LYS A 425 -16.78 9.68 20.02
C LYS A 425 -16.13 9.00 18.81
N VAL A 426 -14.81 9.14 18.69
CA VAL A 426 -14.01 8.59 17.59
C VAL A 426 -13.94 7.06 17.71
N SER A 427 -14.84 6.33 17.04
CA SER A 427 -14.69 4.90 16.78
C SER A 427 -13.76 4.68 15.58
N HIS A 428 -13.10 3.52 15.47
CA HIS A 428 -12.32 3.16 14.27
C HIS A 428 -13.15 3.22 12.95
N SER A 429 -14.47 3.02 13.03
CA SER A 429 -15.37 3.13 11.87
C SER A 429 -15.68 4.57 11.45
N SER A 430 -15.51 5.55 12.34
CA SER A 430 -15.72 6.97 12.05
C SER A 430 -14.58 7.62 11.25
N ARG A 431 -13.41 6.97 11.21
CA ARG A 431 -12.19 7.41 10.51
C ARG A 431 -12.16 7.08 9.01
N ARG A 432 -13.17 6.38 8.49
CA ARG A 432 -13.27 6.02 7.07
C ARG A 432 -14.15 7.02 6.32
N LEU A 433 -13.72 7.40 5.12
CA LEU A 433 -14.54 8.16 4.18
C LEU A 433 -15.77 7.33 3.76
N ARG A 434 -16.83 8.01 3.31
CA ARG A 434 -17.97 7.35 2.64
C ARG A 434 -17.47 6.67 1.35
N PRO A 435 -18.20 5.67 0.81
CA PRO A 435 -17.84 5.06 -0.47
C PRO A 435 -17.59 6.12 -1.54
N ILE A 436 -16.48 5.97 -2.26
CA ILE A 436 -16.02 6.87 -3.32
C ILE A 436 -16.28 6.16 -4.64
N ILE A 437 -16.81 6.90 -5.61
CA ILE A 437 -16.88 6.45 -7.01
C ILE A 437 -15.60 6.94 -7.66
N TRP A 438 -14.82 6.02 -8.19
CA TRP A 438 -13.56 6.28 -8.87
C TRP A 438 -13.77 6.37 -10.39
N PRO A 439 -12.80 6.91 -11.14
CA PRO A 439 -12.86 6.98 -12.59
C PRO A 439 -13.16 5.60 -13.21
N GLY A 440 -13.97 5.57 -14.27
CA GLY A 440 -14.53 4.34 -14.83
C GLY A 440 -15.70 3.73 -14.05
N ASP A 441 -16.48 4.56 -13.35
CA ASP A 441 -17.73 4.23 -12.64
C ASP A 441 -17.61 3.05 -11.67
N THR A 442 -16.50 2.99 -10.94
CA THR A 442 -16.21 1.86 -10.04
C THR A 442 -16.17 2.29 -8.58
N ILE A 443 -16.72 1.44 -7.71
CA ILE A 443 -16.60 1.60 -6.25
C ILE A 443 -15.35 0.91 -5.68
N PHE A 444 -14.63 0.16 -6.51
CA PHE A 444 -13.41 -0.53 -6.10
C PHE A 444 -12.25 0.46 -6.10
N VAL A 445 -11.54 0.53 -4.97
CA VAL A 445 -10.38 1.42 -4.81
C VAL A 445 -9.29 1.02 -5.80
N PRO A 446 -8.83 1.92 -6.69
CA PRO A 446 -7.72 1.64 -7.58
C PRO A 446 -6.44 1.40 -6.78
N LYS A 447 -5.57 0.53 -7.31
CA LYS A 447 -4.28 0.20 -6.66
C LYS A 447 -3.31 1.38 -6.61
N GLY A 448 -3.54 2.40 -7.44
CA GLY A 448 -2.65 3.55 -7.58
C GLY A 448 -1.41 3.29 -8.44
N TRP A 449 -1.31 2.11 -9.06
CA TRP A 449 -0.26 1.78 -10.02
C TRP A 449 -0.74 0.70 -11.01
N GLU A 450 -0.06 0.61 -12.15
CA GLU A 450 -0.25 -0.35 -13.22
C GLU A 450 1.11 -0.73 -13.83
N PHE A 451 1.20 -1.88 -14.49
CA PHE A 451 2.41 -2.21 -15.24
C PHE A 451 2.54 -1.27 -16.45
N PRO A 452 3.72 -0.67 -16.68
CA PRO A 452 3.95 0.16 -17.85
C PRO A 452 3.61 -0.59 -19.14
N THR A 453 2.90 0.04 -20.07
CA THR A 453 2.56 -0.54 -21.38
C THR A 453 3.80 -0.85 -22.22
N ASN A 454 4.93 -0.18 -21.93
CA ASN A 454 6.25 -0.40 -22.53
C ASN A 454 7.23 -1.14 -21.58
N ALA A 455 6.75 -1.78 -20.50
CA ALA A 455 7.63 -2.49 -19.59
C ALA A 455 8.34 -3.63 -20.32
N LYS A 456 9.67 -3.70 -20.16
CA LYS A 456 10.48 -4.85 -20.57
C LYS A 456 9.88 -6.11 -19.93
N LYS A 457 9.49 -7.09 -20.74
CA LYS A 457 9.00 -8.38 -20.24
C LYS A 457 10.09 -9.01 -19.37
N LEU A 458 9.69 -9.62 -18.26
CA LEU A 458 10.64 -10.38 -17.45
C LEU A 458 11.14 -11.58 -18.25
N ARG A 459 12.46 -11.74 -18.32
CA ARG A 459 13.12 -12.84 -19.00
C ARG A 459 13.34 -13.97 -17.99
N ILE A 460 12.51 -15.00 -18.07
CA ILE A 460 12.53 -16.13 -17.15
C ILE A 460 13.30 -17.28 -17.79
N ALA A 461 14.44 -17.65 -17.21
CA ALA A 461 15.21 -18.81 -17.65
C ALA A 461 14.48 -20.11 -17.30
N VAL A 462 14.49 -21.06 -18.23
CA VAL A 462 13.91 -22.40 -18.03
C VAL A 462 14.95 -23.47 -18.39
N PRO A 463 15.21 -24.46 -17.52
CA PRO A 463 16.18 -25.52 -17.82
C PRO A 463 15.66 -26.42 -18.94
N LYS A 464 16.55 -26.84 -19.84
CA LYS A 464 16.26 -27.84 -20.87
C LYS A 464 16.94 -29.16 -20.51
N LYS A 465 16.15 -30.23 -20.37
CA LYS A 465 16.62 -31.59 -20.10
C LYS A 465 16.02 -32.58 -21.10
N ASP A 466 16.76 -33.66 -21.33
CA ASP A 466 16.29 -34.83 -22.05
C ASP A 466 15.87 -35.91 -21.02
N GLY A 467 14.64 -36.44 -21.10
CA GLY A 467 14.22 -37.64 -20.35
C GLY A 467 13.32 -37.44 -19.12
N PHE A 468 13.25 -36.23 -18.56
CA PHE A 468 12.37 -35.88 -17.41
C PHE A 468 11.33 -34.80 -17.75
N ASN A 469 10.71 -34.93 -18.92
CA ASN A 469 9.79 -33.96 -19.50
C ASN A 469 8.54 -33.67 -18.62
N ASN A 470 8.22 -34.55 -17.66
CA ASN A 470 7.12 -34.34 -16.73
C ASN A 470 7.28 -33.08 -15.86
N PHE A 471 8.52 -32.71 -15.51
CA PHE A 471 8.78 -31.54 -14.67
C PHE A 471 8.89 -30.25 -15.47
N VAL A 472 9.65 -30.30 -16.56
CA VAL A 472 9.82 -29.22 -17.54
C VAL A 472 10.06 -29.84 -18.91
N GLU A 473 9.29 -29.43 -19.90
CA GLU A 473 9.42 -29.80 -21.29
C GLU A 473 9.48 -28.54 -22.14
N VAL A 474 10.47 -28.48 -23.04
CA VAL A 474 10.65 -27.37 -23.96
C VAL A 474 10.56 -27.90 -25.38
N THR A 475 9.47 -27.59 -26.08
CA THR A 475 9.29 -27.88 -27.50
C THR A 475 9.44 -26.60 -28.31
N LYS A 476 9.93 -26.70 -29.54
CA LYS A 476 10.00 -25.56 -30.48
C LYS A 476 8.97 -25.81 -31.57
N ASP A 477 8.08 -24.84 -31.80
CA ASP A 477 7.15 -24.89 -32.92
C ASP A 477 7.92 -24.66 -34.23
N GLU A 478 7.83 -25.61 -35.16
CA GLU A 478 8.58 -25.64 -36.42
C GLU A 478 8.26 -24.45 -37.34
N ASN A 479 7.09 -23.82 -37.19
CA ASN A 479 6.67 -22.71 -38.04
C ASN A 479 6.97 -21.32 -37.46
N THR A 480 6.95 -21.18 -36.13
CA THR A 480 7.08 -19.87 -35.46
C THR A 480 8.40 -19.69 -34.72
N ASN A 481 9.17 -20.77 -34.52
CA ASN A 481 10.41 -20.79 -33.73
C ASN A 481 10.23 -20.29 -32.28
N VAL A 482 8.97 -20.19 -31.80
CA VAL A 482 8.65 -19.82 -30.43
C VAL A 482 8.75 -21.06 -29.54
N PRO A 483 9.49 -21.01 -28.41
CA PRO A 483 9.55 -22.13 -27.49
C PRO A 483 8.23 -22.26 -26.73
N THR A 484 7.61 -23.43 -26.82
CA THR A 484 6.47 -23.80 -25.96
C THR A 484 7.02 -24.57 -24.77
N VAL A 485 6.75 -24.04 -23.57
CA VAL A 485 7.28 -24.56 -22.31
C VAL A 485 6.13 -25.09 -21.47
N THR A 486 6.19 -26.37 -21.11
CA THR A 486 5.16 -27.11 -20.36
C THR A 486 5.77 -27.95 -19.24
N GLY A 487 4.94 -28.47 -18.32
CA GLY A 487 5.40 -29.38 -17.25
C GLY A 487 5.01 -28.90 -15.86
N PHE A 488 5.14 -29.78 -14.87
CA PHE A 488 4.67 -29.53 -13.49
C PHE A 488 5.18 -28.22 -12.90
N CYS A 489 6.49 -27.92 -13.03
CA CYS A 489 7.06 -26.70 -12.43
C CYS A 489 6.53 -25.42 -13.10
N ILE A 490 6.21 -25.52 -14.40
CA ILE A 490 5.71 -24.42 -15.22
C ILE A 490 4.23 -24.17 -14.90
N ASP A 491 3.45 -25.22 -14.71
CA ASP A 491 2.05 -25.12 -14.31
C ASP A 491 1.90 -24.51 -12.91
N VAL A 492 2.77 -24.89 -11.96
CA VAL A 492 2.82 -24.27 -10.63
C VAL A 492 3.14 -22.77 -10.76
N PHE A 493 4.15 -22.41 -11.54
CA PHE A 493 4.52 -21.00 -11.74
C PHE A 493 3.40 -20.21 -12.42
N ASN A 494 2.82 -20.71 -13.52
CA ASN A 494 1.69 -20.07 -14.19
C ASN A 494 0.48 -19.90 -13.25
N THR A 495 0.23 -20.88 -12.38
CA THR A 495 -0.85 -20.79 -11.39
C THR A 495 -0.56 -19.67 -10.39
N VAL A 496 0.66 -19.60 -9.84
CA VAL A 496 1.09 -18.49 -8.96
C VAL A 496 0.90 -17.16 -9.68
N MET A 497 1.39 -17.02 -10.92
CA MET A 497 1.27 -15.81 -11.73
C MET A 497 -0.19 -15.42 -12.00
N SER A 498 -1.09 -16.38 -12.21
CA SER A 498 -2.53 -16.14 -12.44
C SER A 498 -3.27 -15.68 -11.18
N GLN A 499 -2.82 -16.13 -10.01
CA GLN A 499 -3.40 -15.76 -8.72
C GLN A 499 -2.85 -14.45 -8.17
N MET A 500 -1.79 -13.91 -8.78
CA MET A 500 -1.24 -12.63 -8.41
C MET A 500 -2.32 -11.56 -8.51
N PRO A 501 -2.39 -10.64 -7.55
CA PRO A 501 -3.35 -9.55 -7.62
C PRO A 501 -3.10 -8.63 -8.83
N TYR A 502 -2.03 -8.82 -9.62
CA TYR A 502 -1.61 -8.00 -10.75
C TYR A 502 -1.00 -8.84 -11.89
N ALA A 503 -1.22 -8.43 -13.15
CA ALA A 503 -0.77 -9.14 -14.35
C ALA A 503 0.68 -8.79 -14.69
N VAL A 504 1.63 -9.65 -14.31
CA VAL A 504 3.05 -9.49 -14.67
C VAL A 504 3.28 -10.00 -16.10
N SER A 505 3.91 -9.22 -16.97
CA SER A 505 4.32 -9.69 -18.30
C SER A 505 5.71 -10.33 -18.24
N TYR A 506 5.79 -11.59 -18.66
CA TYR A 506 7.02 -12.38 -18.69
C TYR A 506 7.10 -13.21 -19.96
N GLU A 507 8.30 -13.65 -20.30
CA GLU A 507 8.55 -14.62 -21.36
C GLU A 507 9.51 -15.70 -20.87
N TYR A 508 9.28 -16.93 -21.33
CA TYR A 508 10.17 -18.05 -21.04
C TYR A 508 11.30 -18.08 -22.07
N ILE A 509 12.52 -18.15 -21.57
CA ILE A 509 13.73 -18.30 -22.40
C ILE A 509 14.38 -19.63 -22.00
N PRO A 510 14.35 -20.64 -22.89
CA PRO A 510 15.05 -21.89 -22.66
C PRO A 510 16.55 -21.67 -22.47
N PHE A 511 17.12 -22.34 -21.49
CA PHE A 511 18.56 -22.38 -21.28
C PHE A 511 19.18 -23.46 -22.19
N ASP A 512 19.21 -23.16 -23.50
CA ASP A 512 19.76 -24.03 -24.54
C ASP A 512 20.81 -23.30 -25.41
N THR A 513 21.63 -24.08 -26.12
CA THR A 513 22.55 -23.55 -27.14
C THR A 513 21.75 -23.21 -28.42
N PRO A 514 22.30 -22.40 -29.35
CA PRO A 514 21.63 -22.10 -30.61
C PRO A 514 21.19 -23.35 -31.40
N ASP A 515 21.94 -24.46 -31.25
CA ASP A 515 21.63 -25.76 -31.85
C ASP A 515 20.53 -26.55 -31.12
N GLY A 516 19.92 -25.97 -30.07
CA GLY A 516 18.85 -26.57 -29.29
C GLY A 516 19.30 -27.65 -28.30
N LYS A 517 20.59 -27.74 -27.94
CA LYS A 517 21.07 -28.66 -26.90
C LYS A 517 21.06 -28.01 -25.53
N PRO A 518 20.96 -28.78 -24.43
CA PRO A 518 21.08 -28.24 -23.07
C PRO A 518 22.33 -27.36 -22.93
N ARG A 519 22.17 -26.13 -22.45
CA ARG A 519 23.28 -25.20 -22.21
C ARG A 519 23.74 -25.39 -20.77
N GLY A 520 24.92 -25.97 -20.56
CA GLY A 520 25.56 -25.97 -19.24
C GLY A 520 24.79 -26.71 -18.13
N SER A 521 25.12 -26.37 -16.88
CA SER A 521 24.51 -26.93 -15.67
C SER A 521 23.49 -25.97 -15.02
N TYR A 522 22.71 -26.44 -14.05
CA TYR A 522 21.81 -25.58 -13.26
C TYR A 522 22.58 -24.48 -12.52
N ASP A 523 23.81 -24.74 -12.09
CA ASP A 523 24.63 -23.75 -11.40
C ASP A 523 24.96 -22.58 -12.34
N GLU A 524 25.26 -22.86 -13.61
CA GLU A 524 25.48 -21.84 -14.63
C GLU A 524 24.21 -21.03 -14.95
N MET A 525 23.05 -21.71 -15.04
CA MET A 525 21.77 -21.04 -15.25
C MET A 525 21.47 -20.05 -14.11
N VAL A 526 21.62 -20.51 -12.87
CA VAL A 526 21.38 -19.70 -11.66
C VAL A 526 22.40 -18.57 -11.54
N TYR A 527 23.65 -18.80 -11.93
CA TYR A 527 24.67 -17.76 -11.98
C TYR A 527 24.35 -16.67 -13.02
N ASN A 528 23.78 -17.03 -14.18
CA ASN A 528 23.35 -16.04 -15.18
C ASN A 528 22.16 -15.18 -14.73
N VAL A 529 21.32 -15.69 -13.82
CA VAL A 529 20.31 -14.87 -13.12
C VAL A 529 20.99 -13.81 -12.25
N PHE A 530 22.04 -14.17 -11.53
CA PHE A 530 22.81 -13.23 -10.72
C PHE A 530 23.55 -12.18 -11.56
N LEU A 531 24.07 -12.56 -12.74
CA LEU A 531 24.69 -11.63 -13.68
C LEU A 531 23.67 -10.67 -14.36
N GLY A 532 22.37 -10.87 -14.16
CA GLY A 532 21.31 -10.04 -14.77
C GLY A 532 21.03 -10.36 -16.24
N GLU A 533 21.55 -11.48 -16.76
CA GLU A 533 21.17 -11.98 -18.09
C GLU A 533 19.70 -12.43 -18.11
N PHE A 534 19.22 -12.96 -17.00
CA PHE A 534 17.82 -13.33 -16.76
C PHE A 534 17.30 -12.63 -15.49
N ASP A 535 16.00 -12.32 -15.47
CA ASP A 535 15.38 -11.64 -14.33
C ASP A 535 14.92 -12.64 -13.24
N GLY A 536 14.82 -13.93 -13.60
CA GLY A 536 14.55 -15.06 -12.71
C GLY A 536 14.70 -16.40 -13.44
N ALA A 537 14.58 -17.52 -12.71
CA ALA A 537 14.55 -18.86 -13.29
C ALA A 537 13.43 -19.72 -12.69
N VAL A 538 12.80 -20.54 -13.54
CA VAL A 538 11.68 -21.41 -13.20
C VAL A 538 11.94 -22.80 -13.77
N GLY A 539 11.81 -23.83 -12.93
CA GLY A 539 11.99 -25.21 -13.33
C GLY A 539 12.29 -26.09 -12.13
N ASP A 540 12.76 -27.30 -12.37
CA ASP A 540 13.24 -28.28 -11.39
C ASP A 540 14.59 -27.86 -10.76
N THR A 541 14.68 -26.61 -10.26
CA THR A 541 15.90 -26.05 -9.67
C THR A 541 15.91 -26.25 -8.16
N THR A 542 16.81 -27.08 -7.67
CA THR A 542 17.02 -27.35 -6.24
C THR A 542 17.59 -26.17 -5.49
N ILE A 543 17.06 -25.90 -4.30
CA ILE A 543 17.59 -24.92 -3.37
C ILE A 543 18.85 -25.49 -2.70
N LEU A 544 19.99 -24.83 -2.93
CA LEU A 544 21.28 -25.22 -2.37
C LEU A 544 21.96 -24.03 -1.70
N ALA A 545 22.66 -24.28 -0.60
CA ALA A 545 23.36 -23.24 0.17
C ALA A 545 24.37 -22.44 -0.67
N ASN A 546 25.06 -23.09 -1.62
CA ASN A 546 26.01 -22.39 -2.51
C ASN A 546 25.30 -21.37 -3.42
N ARG A 547 24.13 -21.73 -3.97
CA ARG A 547 23.32 -20.86 -4.83
C ARG A 547 22.71 -19.70 -4.03
N SER A 548 22.26 -19.97 -2.81
CA SER A 548 21.66 -18.96 -1.92
C SER A 548 22.62 -17.83 -1.50
N HIS A 549 23.91 -17.92 -1.80
CA HIS A 549 24.85 -16.82 -1.54
C HIS A 549 24.70 -15.64 -2.51
N TYR A 550 24.15 -15.87 -3.70
CA TYR A 550 24.10 -14.86 -4.77
C TYR A 550 22.72 -14.73 -5.45
N VAL A 551 21.78 -15.62 -5.16
CA VAL A 551 20.38 -15.50 -5.58
C VAL A 551 19.43 -15.77 -4.41
N ASP A 552 18.21 -15.25 -4.50
CA ASP A 552 17.13 -15.53 -3.57
C ASP A 552 16.24 -16.67 -4.12
N PHE A 553 15.76 -17.55 -3.23
CA PHE A 553 14.91 -18.70 -3.58
C PHE A 553 13.53 -18.63 -2.93
N ALA A 554 12.51 -19.08 -3.68
CA ALA A 554 11.17 -19.37 -3.15
C ALA A 554 11.22 -20.44 -2.07
N LEU A 555 10.18 -20.44 -1.23
CA LEU A 555 9.91 -21.62 -0.41
C LEU A 555 9.77 -22.84 -1.34
N PRO A 556 10.31 -24.00 -0.94
CA PRO A 556 10.29 -25.18 -1.77
C PRO A 556 8.84 -25.61 -2.03
N TYR A 557 8.48 -25.81 -3.30
CA TYR A 557 7.16 -26.28 -3.72
C TYR A 557 7.15 -27.77 -4.10
N SER A 558 8.31 -28.45 -3.97
CA SER A 558 8.43 -29.90 -4.11
C SER A 558 9.03 -30.52 -2.85
N GLU A 559 9.04 -31.84 -2.80
CA GLU A 559 9.55 -32.58 -1.66
C GLU A 559 11.05 -32.37 -1.46
N THR A 560 11.43 -32.12 -0.19
CA THR A 560 12.82 -31.92 0.21
C THR A 560 13.52 -33.26 0.37
N GLY A 561 14.70 -33.42 -0.22
CA GLY A 561 15.59 -34.55 0.08
C GLY A 561 16.19 -35.21 -1.14
N ILE A 562 17.27 -35.93 -0.89
CA ILE A 562 17.95 -36.80 -1.86
C ILE A 562 17.95 -38.19 -1.28
N VAL A 563 17.79 -39.21 -2.10
CA VAL A 563 17.72 -40.60 -1.66
C VAL A 563 18.55 -41.54 -2.52
N PHE A 564 18.90 -42.69 -1.95
CA PHE A 564 19.41 -43.82 -2.72
C PHE A 564 18.26 -44.75 -3.07
N LEU A 565 18.17 -45.12 -4.35
CA LEU A 565 17.28 -46.16 -4.83
C LEU A 565 18.06 -47.46 -4.99
N VAL A 566 17.59 -48.55 -4.38
CA VAL A 566 18.19 -49.88 -4.48
C VAL A 566 17.15 -50.95 -4.86
N PRO A 567 17.52 -52.01 -5.59
CA PRO A 567 16.62 -53.11 -5.85
C PRO A 567 16.28 -53.89 -4.57
N VAL A 568 15.05 -54.38 -4.45
CA VAL A 568 14.61 -55.24 -3.34
C VAL A 568 15.10 -56.68 -3.57
N LYS A 569 15.58 -57.34 -2.51
CA LYS A 569 15.82 -58.78 -2.55
C LYS A 569 14.50 -59.53 -2.32
N ASP A 570 14.06 -60.25 -3.34
CA ASP A 570 12.98 -61.23 -3.21
C ASP A 570 13.41 -62.36 -2.26
N GLY A 571 13.07 -62.22 -0.98
CA GLY A 571 13.30 -63.21 0.07
C GLY A 571 12.36 -64.41 -0.03
N LYS A 572 12.18 -65.02 -1.23
CA LYS A 572 11.44 -66.27 -1.40
C LYS A 572 12.27 -67.48 -0.92
N GLU A 573 12.85 -67.41 0.28
CA GLU A 573 13.30 -68.62 0.98
C GLU A 573 12.09 -69.24 1.68
N LYS A 574 11.38 -70.13 0.98
CA LYS A 574 10.42 -71.06 1.58
C LYS A 574 11.18 -72.04 2.49
N GLY A 575 11.49 -71.62 3.72
CA GLY A 575 12.18 -72.48 4.68
C GLY A 575 11.20 -73.40 5.40
N GLU A 576 11.33 -74.72 5.21
CA GLU A 576 10.48 -75.80 5.76
C GLU A 576 10.34 -75.86 7.30
N TRP A 577 10.91 -74.88 8.04
CA TRP A 577 10.96 -74.84 9.50
C TRP A 577 10.53 -73.48 10.09
N VAL A 578 9.61 -72.75 9.43
CA VAL A 578 9.09 -71.46 9.92
C VAL A 578 8.51 -71.57 11.33
N PHE A 579 7.91 -72.72 11.70
CA PHE A 579 7.25 -72.92 12.99
C PHE A 579 8.20 -72.96 14.21
N LEU A 580 9.51 -73.15 14.04
CA LEU A 580 10.50 -73.12 15.13
C LEU A 580 11.12 -71.73 15.35
N LYS A 581 11.00 -70.81 14.38
CA LYS A 581 11.54 -69.44 14.46
C LYS A 581 10.91 -68.52 15.53
N PRO A 582 9.63 -68.65 15.92
CA PRO A 582 9.00 -67.70 16.85
C PRO A 582 9.61 -67.68 18.26
N LEU A 583 10.22 -68.77 18.71
CA LEU A 583 10.85 -68.87 20.03
C LEU A 583 12.35 -69.13 19.87
N THR A 584 13.17 -68.53 20.73
CA THR A 584 14.62 -68.77 20.73
C THR A 584 14.93 -70.20 21.16
N LYS A 585 16.09 -70.73 20.75
CA LYS A 585 16.54 -72.07 21.16
C LYS A 585 16.60 -72.21 22.68
N GLU A 586 17.01 -71.15 23.38
CA GLU A 586 17.04 -71.08 24.84
C GLU A 586 15.63 -71.23 25.44
N LEU A 587 14.64 -70.52 24.90
CA LEU A 587 13.26 -70.55 25.40
C LEU A 587 12.60 -71.91 25.16
N TRP A 588 12.89 -72.56 24.03
CA TRP A 588 12.46 -73.94 23.78
C TRP A 588 13.01 -74.92 24.82
N LEU A 589 14.30 -74.81 25.16
CA LEU A 589 14.93 -75.64 26.17
C LEU A 589 14.36 -75.39 27.57
N VAL A 590 14.16 -74.12 27.95
CA VAL A 590 13.53 -73.75 29.24
C VAL A 590 12.11 -74.29 29.34
N THR A 591 11.34 -74.22 28.25
CA THR A 591 9.98 -74.75 28.19
C THR A 591 9.99 -76.26 28.42
N ALA A 592 10.84 -77.01 27.70
CA ALA A 592 10.98 -78.46 27.87
C ALA A 592 11.43 -78.84 29.30
N ALA A 593 12.39 -78.12 29.87
CA ALA A 593 12.84 -78.34 31.25
C ALA A 593 11.73 -78.05 32.28
N SER A 594 10.91 -77.04 32.05
CA SER A 594 9.79 -76.69 32.93
C SER A 594 8.71 -77.76 32.95
N PHE A 595 8.42 -78.40 31.80
CA PHE A 595 7.51 -79.55 31.74
C PHE A 595 7.99 -80.74 32.58
N LEU A 596 9.29 -81.04 32.52
CA LEU A 596 9.91 -82.08 33.34
C LEU A 596 9.82 -81.76 34.83
N TYR A 597 10.12 -80.51 35.21
CA TYR A 597 10.06 -80.06 36.59
C TYR A 597 8.64 -80.16 37.17
N ILE A 598 7.62 -79.70 36.42
CA ILE A 598 6.23 -79.78 36.87
C ILE A 598 5.77 -81.23 36.98
N GLY A 599 6.18 -82.12 36.06
CA GLY A 599 5.92 -83.55 36.18
C GLY A 599 6.49 -84.13 37.48
N ILE A 600 7.75 -83.82 37.80
CA ILE A 600 8.38 -84.28 39.05
C ILE A 600 7.66 -83.72 40.28
N MET A 601 7.22 -82.46 40.26
CA MET A 601 6.51 -81.85 41.38
C MET A 601 5.11 -82.45 41.60
N VAL A 602 4.37 -82.71 40.51
CA VAL A 602 3.08 -83.43 40.58
C VAL A 602 3.29 -84.83 41.14
N TRP A 603 4.34 -85.54 40.69
CA TRP A 603 4.70 -86.86 41.23
C TRP A 603 4.96 -86.83 42.74
N ILE A 604 5.71 -85.86 43.25
CA ILE A 604 5.98 -85.72 44.69
C ILE A 604 4.68 -85.45 45.47
N PHE A 605 3.83 -84.55 44.98
CA PHE A 605 2.60 -84.16 45.69
C PHE A 605 1.51 -85.23 45.65
N GLU A 606 1.40 -86.02 44.57
CA GLU A 606 0.48 -87.16 44.53
C GLU A 606 1.02 -88.35 45.32
N TYR A 607 2.35 -88.58 45.32
CA TYR A 607 2.98 -89.61 46.15
C TYR A 607 2.70 -89.43 47.66
N GLN A 608 2.57 -88.18 48.11
CA GLN A 608 2.28 -87.88 49.52
C GLN A 608 0.79 -87.94 49.89
N ALA A 609 -0.12 -87.88 48.92
CA ALA A 609 -1.54 -87.65 49.16
C ALA A 609 -2.44 -88.89 48.91
N ASP A 610 -2.05 -89.80 48.02
CA ASP A 610 -2.89 -90.92 47.59
C ASP A 610 -2.28 -92.27 47.97
N GLU A 611 -2.99 -93.07 48.78
CA GLU A 611 -2.55 -94.40 49.19
C GLU A 611 -2.70 -95.44 48.07
N GLU A 612 -3.68 -95.31 47.16
CA GLU A 612 -3.84 -96.19 45.98
C GLU A 612 -2.67 -96.00 45.00
N PHE A 613 -2.19 -94.76 44.87
CA PHE A 613 -1.04 -94.44 44.04
C PHE A 613 0.27 -95.03 44.57
N ARG A 614 0.34 -95.37 45.87
CA ARG A 614 1.56 -95.92 46.49
C ARG A 614 1.85 -97.35 46.04
N GLU A 615 0.83 -98.16 45.74
CA GLU A 615 0.95 -99.59 45.41
C GLU A 615 1.28 -99.92 43.94
N GLN A 616 1.28 -98.94 43.03
CA GLN A 616 1.58 -99.16 41.60
C GLN A 616 3.07 -99.37 41.26
N MET A 617 3.37 -100.10 40.17
CA MET A 617 4.72 -100.28 39.65
C MET A 617 5.35 -98.94 39.23
N ILE A 618 6.67 -98.78 39.45
CA ILE A 618 7.41 -97.52 39.22
C ILE A 618 7.34 -97.04 37.76
N ILE A 619 7.29 -97.97 36.79
CA ILE A 619 7.26 -97.64 35.35
C ILE A 619 5.93 -96.97 34.96
N ASP A 620 4.81 -97.45 35.48
CA ASP A 620 3.49 -96.88 35.21
C ASP A 620 3.31 -95.50 35.87
N LYS A 621 3.96 -95.27 37.03
CA LYS A 621 3.98 -93.96 37.72
C LYS A 621 4.65 -92.89 36.87
N ILE A 622 5.83 -93.20 36.34
CA ILE A 622 6.57 -92.26 35.49
C ILE A 622 5.79 -92.01 34.20
N SER A 623 5.26 -93.06 33.56
CA SER A 623 4.48 -92.91 32.33
C SER A 623 3.24 -92.02 32.52
N SER A 624 2.49 -92.22 33.61
CA SER A 624 1.28 -91.45 33.90
C SER A 624 1.57 -89.97 34.19
N VAL A 625 2.63 -89.67 34.93
CA VAL A 625 3.04 -88.30 35.25
C VAL A 625 3.53 -87.54 34.02
N PHE A 626 4.35 -88.18 33.18
CA PHE A 626 4.81 -87.55 31.94
C PHE A 626 3.65 -87.36 30.95
N TYR A 627 2.74 -88.33 30.86
CA TYR A 627 1.51 -88.20 30.08
C TYR A 627 0.63 -87.05 30.60
N PHE A 628 0.50 -86.91 31.92
CA PHE A 628 -0.22 -85.82 32.55
C PHE A 628 0.41 -84.45 32.21
N SER A 629 1.72 -84.29 32.42
CA SER A 629 2.47 -83.08 32.06
C SER A 629 2.33 -82.71 30.58
N PHE A 630 2.37 -83.68 29.66
CA PHE A 630 2.18 -83.42 28.24
C PHE A 630 0.72 -83.11 27.88
N SER A 631 -0.25 -83.75 28.54
CA SER A 631 -1.69 -83.49 28.35
C SER A 631 -2.11 -82.08 28.81
N THR A 632 -1.37 -81.48 29.75
CA THR A 632 -1.58 -80.08 30.18
C THR A 632 -1.37 -79.09 29.03
N LEU A 633 -0.48 -79.40 28.07
CA LEU A 633 -0.16 -78.58 26.90
C LEU A 633 -1.38 -78.44 25.95
N PHE A 634 -2.22 -79.47 25.90
CA PHE A 634 -3.42 -79.54 25.06
C PHE A 634 -4.73 -79.40 25.83
N PHE A 635 -4.69 -79.00 27.11
CA PHE A 635 -5.87 -78.91 28.00
C PHE A 635 -6.70 -80.21 28.09
N ALA A 636 -6.06 -81.38 27.94
CA ALA A 636 -6.73 -82.68 27.85
C ALA A 636 -6.72 -83.47 29.18
N HIS A 637 -7.06 -82.85 30.30
CA HIS A 637 -7.08 -83.52 31.61
C HIS A 637 -8.28 -84.45 31.77
N ARG A 638 -8.05 -85.70 32.19
CA ARG A 638 -9.10 -86.71 32.38
C ARG A 638 -9.38 -87.14 33.83
N ARG A 639 -8.60 -86.69 34.84
CA ARG A 639 -8.85 -87.00 36.26
C ARG A 639 -8.60 -85.79 37.17
N PRO A 640 -9.51 -85.46 38.10
CA PRO A 640 -9.22 -84.50 39.16
C PRO A 640 -8.30 -85.15 40.21
N SER A 641 -7.16 -84.52 40.50
CA SER A 641 -6.24 -84.98 41.54
C SER A 641 -6.80 -84.71 42.95
N GLU A 642 -6.51 -85.58 43.91
CA GLU A 642 -7.03 -85.46 45.28
C GLU A 642 -6.27 -84.42 46.13
N SER A 643 -4.99 -84.15 45.82
CA SER A 643 -4.15 -83.21 46.56
C SER A 643 -4.48 -81.75 46.29
N PHE A 644 -4.74 -80.98 47.36
CA PHE A 644 -4.95 -79.53 47.28
C PHE A 644 -3.76 -78.80 46.64
N PHE A 645 -2.53 -79.19 46.97
CA PHE A 645 -1.30 -78.57 46.45
C PHE A 645 -1.12 -78.83 44.95
N THR A 646 -1.43 -80.03 44.48
CA THR A 646 -1.41 -80.36 43.05
C THR A 646 -2.40 -79.51 42.26
N ARG A 647 -3.61 -79.26 42.80
CA ARG A 647 -4.62 -78.41 42.15
C ARG A 647 -4.14 -76.96 41.97
N VAL A 648 -3.55 -76.37 43.00
CA VAL A 648 -3.01 -75.00 42.92
C VAL A 648 -1.84 -74.93 41.92
N LEU A 649 -0.94 -75.91 41.96
CA LEU A 649 0.20 -75.98 41.03
C LEU A 649 -0.27 -76.08 39.57
N VAL A 650 -1.26 -76.93 39.29
CA VAL A 650 -1.80 -77.13 37.93
C VAL A 650 -2.52 -75.86 37.44
N VAL A 651 -3.27 -75.16 38.30
CA VAL A 651 -3.93 -73.89 37.91
C VAL A 651 -2.89 -72.83 37.51
N VAL A 652 -1.85 -72.64 38.31
CA VAL A 652 -0.77 -71.70 37.99
C VAL A 652 -0.04 -72.11 36.72
N TRP A 653 0.23 -73.41 36.54
CA TRP A 653 0.87 -73.95 35.33
C TRP A 653 0.03 -73.74 34.07
N CYS A 654 -1.30 -73.93 34.15
CA CYS A 654 -2.22 -73.65 33.05
C CYS A 654 -2.19 -72.16 32.66
N PHE A 655 -2.07 -71.23 33.61
CA PHE A 655 -1.90 -69.80 33.29
C PHE A 655 -0.59 -69.53 32.53
N VAL A 656 0.52 -70.15 32.94
CA VAL A 656 1.81 -70.02 32.24
C VAL A 656 1.73 -70.58 30.81
N LEU A 657 1.11 -71.74 30.63
CA LEU A 657 0.90 -72.34 29.31
C LEU A 657 -0.01 -71.53 28.41
N LEU A 658 -1.07 -70.92 28.96
CA LEU A 658 -1.92 -69.99 28.21
C LEU A 658 -1.12 -68.80 27.70
N ILE A 659 -0.29 -68.18 28.54
CA ILE A 659 0.56 -67.05 28.12
C ILE A 659 1.53 -67.51 27.03
N LEU A 660 2.19 -68.66 27.20
CA LEU A 660 3.18 -69.16 26.25
C LEU A 660 2.57 -69.50 24.88
N THR A 661 1.41 -70.14 24.85
CA THR A 661 0.69 -70.46 23.60
C THR A 661 0.18 -69.21 22.90
N GLN A 662 -0.37 -68.24 23.65
CA GLN A 662 -0.81 -66.96 23.08
C GLN A 662 0.37 -66.15 22.51
N SER A 663 1.49 -66.06 23.23
CA SER A 663 2.69 -65.37 22.75
C SER A 663 3.27 -66.04 21.51
N TYR A 664 3.36 -67.38 21.47
CA TYR A 664 3.80 -68.12 20.28
C TYR A 664 2.93 -67.79 19.06
N THR A 665 1.61 -67.85 19.23
CA THR A 665 0.65 -67.62 18.15
C THR A 665 0.70 -66.17 17.66
N ALA A 666 0.84 -65.20 18.57
CA ALA A 666 0.97 -63.79 18.22
C ALA A 666 2.25 -63.49 17.43
N THR A 667 3.39 -64.02 17.87
CA THR A 667 4.68 -63.82 17.19
C THR A 667 4.70 -64.51 15.82
N LEU A 668 4.17 -65.73 15.70
CA LEU A 668 4.07 -66.42 14.41
C LEU A 668 3.14 -65.67 13.45
N THR A 669 1.99 -65.20 13.93
CA THR A 669 1.04 -64.43 13.11
C THR A 669 1.66 -63.10 12.66
N SER A 670 2.40 -62.41 13.52
CA SER A 670 3.15 -61.20 13.15
C SER A 670 4.19 -61.49 12.06
N MET A 671 4.95 -62.58 12.18
CA MET A 671 5.94 -62.98 11.17
C MET A 671 5.29 -63.36 9.82
N LEU A 672 4.10 -63.94 9.83
CA LEU A 672 3.38 -64.32 8.60
C LEU A 672 2.61 -63.17 7.95
N THR A 673 2.29 -62.12 8.71
CA THR A 673 1.55 -60.94 8.20
C THR A 673 2.47 -59.84 7.68
N VAL A 674 3.71 -59.74 8.19
CA VAL A 674 4.70 -58.76 7.72
C VAL A 674 5.46 -59.32 6.51
N GLN A 675 5.09 -58.88 5.30
CA GLN A 675 5.96 -59.01 4.13
C GLN A 675 7.14 -58.03 4.27
N GLU A 676 8.26 -58.48 4.83
CA GLU A 676 9.50 -57.70 4.76
C GLU A 676 10.06 -57.71 3.33
N LEU A 677 9.83 -56.63 2.57
CA LEU A 677 10.66 -56.32 1.41
C LEU A 677 12.05 -55.95 1.94
N ARG A 678 13.01 -56.88 1.86
CA ARG A 678 14.37 -56.64 2.36
C ARG A 678 15.16 -55.87 1.30
N PRO A 679 15.56 -54.61 1.54
CA PRO A 679 16.40 -53.89 0.58
C PRO A 679 17.76 -54.60 0.45
N THR A 680 18.37 -54.56 -0.74
CA THR A 680 19.68 -55.18 -0.99
C THR A 680 20.76 -54.66 -0.04
N VAL A 681 20.62 -53.39 0.36
CA VAL A 681 21.50 -52.68 1.29
C VAL A 681 20.66 -51.92 2.32
N ARG A 682 21.10 -51.85 3.58
CA ARG A 682 20.34 -51.18 4.68
C ARG A 682 20.92 -49.82 5.06
N HIS A 683 22.24 -49.67 4.96
CA HIS A 683 22.92 -48.45 5.35
C HIS A 683 23.83 -47.93 4.24
N MET A 684 23.96 -46.60 4.16
CA MET A 684 24.83 -45.94 3.18
C MET A 684 26.29 -46.40 3.29
N ASP A 685 26.76 -46.72 4.50
CA ASP A 685 28.12 -47.24 4.72
C ASP A 685 28.38 -48.58 4.03
N ASP A 686 27.34 -49.39 3.84
CA ASP A 686 27.45 -50.67 3.16
C ASP A 686 27.61 -50.47 1.65
N LEU A 687 26.96 -49.45 1.06
CA LEU A 687 27.16 -49.05 -0.36
C LEU A 687 28.58 -48.57 -0.61
N ARG A 688 29.16 -47.84 0.36
CA ARG A 688 30.54 -47.36 0.26
C ARG A 688 31.56 -48.49 0.35
N LYS A 689 31.30 -49.51 1.19
CA LYS A 689 32.19 -50.67 1.37
C LYS A 689 32.04 -51.71 0.27
N SER A 690 30.86 -51.84 -0.33
CA SER A 690 30.58 -52.84 -1.38
C SER A 690 31.28 -52.53 -2.69
N GLY A 691 31.59 -51.26 -2.95
CA GLY A 691 32.34 -50.84 -4.13
C GLY A 691 31.56 -50.97 -5.45
N VAL A 692 30.23 -50.95 -5.40
CA VAL A 692 29.34 -51.07 -6.55
C VAL A 692 29.29 -49.78 -7.39
N ASN A 693 28.86 -49.90 -8.65
CA ASN A 693 28.59 -48.75 -9.50
C ASN A 693 27.31 -48.02 -9.06
N ILE A 694 27.37 -46.69 -9.05
CA ILE A 694 26.29 -45.80 -8.60
C ILE A 694 25.83 -44.93 -9.76
N GLY A 695 24.53 -44.93 -10.02
CA GLY A 695 23.89 -44.05 -10.99
C GLY A 695 23.63 -42.65 -10.42
N TYR A 696 23.80 -41.61 -11.23
CA TYR A 696 23.35 -40.25 -10.91
C TYR A 696 22.89 -39.52 -12.20
N GLN A 697 22.06 -38.50 -12.05
CA GLN A 697 21.53 -37.76 -13.19
C GLN A 697 22.58 -36.82 -13.82
N THR A 698 22.67 -36.78 -15.15
CA THR A 698 23.55 -35.85 -15.88
C THR A 698 23.22 -34.38 -15.58
N GLY A 699 24.25 -33.56 -15.35
CA GLY A 699 24.09 -32.13 -15.08
C GLY A 699 23.50 -31.79 -13.71
N SER A 700 23.31 -32.79 -12.84
CA SER A 700 22.87 -32.62 -11.46
C SER A 700 24.05 -32.34 -10.52
N PHE A 701 23.77 -31.62 -9.43
CA PHE A 701 24.72 -31.36 -8.35
C PHE A 701 25.07 -32.62 -7.54
N THR A 702 24.35 -33.73 -7.77
CA THR A 702 24.59 -35.03 -7.12
C THR A 702 25.98 -35.57 -7.38
N PHE A 703 26.60 -35.27 -8.53
CA PHE A 703 27.98 -35.67 -8.85
C PHE A 703 28.99 -35.12 -7.85
N GLU A 704 29.03 -33.79 -7.69
CA GLU A 704 29.94 -33.12 -6.75
C GLU A 704 29.68 -33.59 -5.32
N ARG A 705 28.43 -33.91 -4.99
CA ARG A 705 28.09 -34.43 -3.66
C ARG A 705 28.59 -35.85 -3.43
N LEU A 706 28.46 -36.74 -4.41
CA LEU A 706 29.01 -38.11 -4.37
C LEU A 706 30.54 -38.08 -4.23
N LYS A 707 31.21 -37.12 -4.89
CA LYS A 707 32.65 -36.87 -4.75
C LYS A 707 33.02 -36.41 -3.33
N GLN A 708 32.29 -35.47 -2.75
CA GLN A 708 32.48 -35.05 -1.36
C GLN A 708 32.27 -36.20 -0.36
N MET A 709 31.40 -37.15 -0.69
CA MET A 709 31.17 -38.37 0.10
C MET A 709 32.26 -39.45 -0.10
N ARG A 710 33.30 -39.18 -0.88
CA ARG A 710 34.45 -40.05 -1.18
C ARG A 710 34.07 -41.33 -1.96
N PHE A 711 33.08 -41.26 -2.83
CA PHE A 711 32.87 -42.29 -3.85
C PHE A 711 33.89 -42.13 -4.99
N ASP A 712 34.28 -43.24 -5.58
CA ASP A 712 35.25 -43.28 -6.68
C ASP A 712 34.60 -42.83 -7.99
N GLU A 713 35.13 -41.80 -8.63
CA GLU A 713 34.59 -41.20 -9.86
C GLU A 713 34.47 -42.23 -10.99
N SER A 714 35.38 -43.21 -11.05
CA SER A 714 35.37 -44.25 -12.09
C SER A 714 34.14 -45.19 -12.04
N ARG A 715 33.44 -45.20 -10.90
CA ARG A 715 32.28 -46.05 -10.61
C ARG A 715 30.95 -45.32 -10.69
N LEU A 716 30.99 -44.02 -10.96
CA LEU A 716 29.80 -43.20 -11.12
C LEU A 716 29.32 -43.27 -12.57
N LYS A 717 28.05 -43.62 -12.78
CA LYS A 717 27.41 -43.74 -14.09
C LYS A 717 26.32 -42.69 -14.22
N THR A 718 26.28 -42.00 -15.35
CA THR A 718 25.26 -41.01 -15.66
C THR A 718 24.03 -41.65 -16.29
N TYR A 719 22.85 -41.09 -16.05
CA TYR A 719 21.63 -41.34 -16.82
C TYR A 719 20.86 -40.03 -17.06
N ASN A 720 20.01 -40.03 -18.08
CA ASN A 720 19.19 -38.88 -18.48
C ASN A 720 17.69 -39.14 -18.29
N SER A 721 17.22 -40.39 -18.35
CA SER A 721 15.79 -40.72 -18.21
C SER A 721 15.52 -41.82 -17.17
N PRO A 722 14.28 -41.93 -16.66
CA PRO A 722 13.85 -43.07 -15.85
C PRO A 722 14.04 -44.42 -16.56
N GLU A 723 13.86 -44.46 -17.88
CA GLU A 723 14.01 -45.68 -18.68
C GLU A 723 15.48 -46.11 -18.75
N GLU A 724 16.40 -45.18 -18.99
CA GLU A 724 17.85 -45.43 -19.00
C GLU A 724 18.33 -45.86 -17.61
N MET A 725 17.81 -45.23 -16.55
CA MET A 725 18.09 -45.66 -15.17
C MET A 725 17.67 -47.12 -14.95
N ARG A 726 16.50 -47.54 -15.46
CA ARG A 726 16.05 -48.94 -15.34
C ARG A 726 16.95 -49.90 -16.09
N GLU A 727 17.35 -49.55 -17.31
CA GLU A 727 18.28 -50.36 -18.10
C GLU A 727 19.60 -50.56 -17.35
N LEU A 728 20.15 -49.50 -16.75
CA LEU A 728 21.36 -49.60 -15.93
C LEU A 728 21.19 -50.52 -14.72
N PHE A 729 20.04 -50.49 -14.05
CA PHE A 729 19.74 -51.42 -12.94
C PHE A 729 19.65 -52.88 -13.41
N LEU A 730 19.13 -53.13 -14.61
CA LEU A 730 19.05 -54.49 -15.19
C LEU A 730 20.44 -55.06 -15.52
N HIS A 731 21.36 -54.22 -15.98
CA HIS A 731 22.72 -54.65 -16.32
C HIS A 731 23.57 -54.98 -15.07
N LYS A 732 23.19 -54.51 -13.86
CA LYS A 732 23.93 -54.64 -12.59
C LYS A 732 25.38 -54.12 -12.65
N SER A 733 26.01 -53.91 -11.50
CA SER A 733 27.40 -53.42 -11.48
C SER A 733 28.39 -54.37 -12.18
N SER A 734 28.09 -55.67 -12.26
CA SER A 734 28.96 -56.68 -12.88
C SER A 734 29.05 -56.57 -14.41
N ASN A 735 28.00 -56.08 -15.10
CA ASN A 735 28.00 -55.94 -16.56
C ASN A 735 28.04 -54.47 -17.00
N GLY A 736 28.61 -53.59 -16.16
CA GLY A 736 28.77 -52.16 -16.46
C GLY A 736 27.55 -51.28 -16.17
N GLY A 737 26.48 -51.84 -15.59
CA GLY A 737 25.31 -51.12 -15.07
C GLY A 737 25.50 -50.59 -13.64
N ILE A 738 24.40 -50.42 -12.90
CA ILE A 738 24.38 -49.85 -11.53
C ILE A 738 23.65 -50.78 -10.56
N ASP A 739 24.05 -50.75 -9.28
CA ASP A 739 23.32 -51.45 -8.20
C ASP A 739 22.59 -50.48 -7.25
N ALA A 740 22.89 -49.19 -7.35
CA ALA A 740 22.20 -48.11 -6.63
C ALA A 740 22.14 -46.86 -7.52
N ALA A 741 21.09 -46.06 -7.38
CA ALA A 741 20.99 -44.73 -7.98
C ALA A 741 20.85 -43.67 -6.88
N PHE A 742 21.47 -42.51 -7.06
CA PHE A 742 21.43 -41.39 -6.12
C PHE A 742 20.79 -40.18 -6.79
N ASP A 743 19.60 -39.82 -6.34
CA ASP A 743 18.82 -38.74 -6.93
C ASP A 743 17.83 -38.11 -5.96
N GLU A 744 17.25 -36.99 -6.36
CA GLU A 744 16.24 -36.27 -5.58
C GLU A 744 14.94 -37.07 -5.47
N VAL A 745 14.25 -36.88 -4.34
CA VAL A 745 13.02 -37.64 -4.02
C VAL A 745 11.96 -37.50 -5.13
N ALA A 746 11.84 -36.31 -5.73
CA ALA A 746 10.88 -36.05 -6.81
C ALA A 746 11.09 -36.96 -8.03
N TYR A 747 12.34 -37.14 -8.48
CA TYR A 747 12.67 -38.01 -9.61
C TYR A 747 12.53 -39.49 -9.27
N ILE A 748 12.96 -39.89 -8.06
CA ILE A 748 12.83 -41.28 -7.60
C ILE A 748 11.36 -41.68 -7.45
N LYS A 749 10.49 -40.79 -6.97
CA LYS A 749 9.04 -41.04 -6.92
C LYS A 749 8.43 -41.23 -8.30
N LEU A 750 8.85 -40.43 -9.30
CA LEU A 750 8.43 -40.61 -10.68
C LEU A 750 8.87 -41.98 -11.23
N PHE A 751 10.10 -42.40 -10.94
CA PHE A 751 10.60 -43.73 -11.31
C PHE A 751 9.81 -44.85 -10.62
N MET A 752 9.58 -44.74 -9.30
CA MET A 752 8.83 -45.73 -8.53
C MET A 752 7.36 -45.83 -8.95
N ALA A 753 6.75 -44.73 -9.39
CA ALA A 753 5.39 -44.76 -9.93
C ALA A 753 5.32 -45.62 -11.21
N LYS A 754 6.38 -45.66 -12.03
CA LYS A 754 6.48 -46.50 -13.23
C LYS A 754 6.85 -47.95 -12.92
N TYR A 755 7.76 -48.18 -11.96
CA TYR A 755 8.39 -49.49 -11.71
C TYR A 755 8.18 -50.00 -10.27
N CYS A 756 6.96 -49.81 -9.77
CA CYS A 756 6.58 -50.12 -8.38
C CYS A 756 6.90 -51.57 -8.00
N SER A 757 7.18 -51.82 -6.71
CA SER A 757 7.49 -53.14 -6.08
C SER A 757 8.87 -53.77 -6.33
N GLU A 758 9.67 -53.30 -7.31
CA GLU A 758 11.00 -53.85 -7.59
C GLU A 758 12.14 -53.16 -6.79
N TYR A 759 11.90 -51.96 -6.28
CA TYR A 759 12.93 -51.08 -5.69
C TYR A 759 12.49 -50.50 -4.33
N SER A 760 13.46 -50.14 -3.51
CA SER A 760 13.30 -49.56 -2.17
C SER A 760 14.18 -48.32 -2.01
N ILE A 761 13.64 -47.34 -1.29
CA ILE A 761 14.32 -46.08 -0.98
C ILE A 761 15.13 -46.25 0.31
N ILE A 762 16.38 -45.80 0.28
CA ILE A 762 17.23 -45.61 1.46
C ILE A 762 17.44 -44.11 1.63
N GLU A 763 17.01 -43.58 2.78
CA GLU A 763 17.24 -42.19 3.14
C GLU A 763 18.70 -41.98 3.60
N PRO A 764 19.48 -41.13 2.92
CA PRO A 764 20.81 -40.75 3.35
C PRO A 764 20.74 -39.76 4.50
N THR A 765 21.89 -39.52 5.14
CA THR A 765 22.03 -38.54 6.23
C THR A 765 21.95 -37.08 5.74
N PHE A 766 21.93 -36.86 4.43
CA PHE A 766 21.99 -35.53 3.83
C PHE A 766 20.60 -35.03 3.43
N LYS A 767 20.34 -33.75 3.73
CA LYS A 767 19.11 -33.05 3.34
C LYS A 767 19.47 -31.94 2.35
N ALA A 768 18.84 -31.97 1.18
CA ALA A 768 18.69 -30.82 0.31
C ALA A 768 17.23 -30.38 0.37
N ASP A 769 16.98 -29.08 0.16
CA ASP A 769 15.62 -28.58 0.02
C ASP A 769 15.05 -28.92 -1.37
N GLY A 770 13.74 -28.76 -1.53
CA GLY A 770 13.05 -29.07 -2.79
C GLY A 770 13.32 -28.05 -3.89
N PHE A 771 12.49 -28.10 -4.93
CA PHE A 771 12.52 -27.16 -6.04
C PHE A 771 12.02 -25.79 -5.59
N GLY A 772 12.72 -24.74 -6.01
CA GLY A 772 12.37 -23.35 -5.73
C GLY A 772 12.56 -22.46 -6.95
N PHE A 773 11.72 -21.44 -7.08
CA PHE A 773 11.92 -20.40 -8.08
C PHE A 773 13.08 -19.49 -7.68
N VAL A 774 13.83 -19.02 -8.68
CA VAL A 774 15.06 -18.22 -8.46
C VAL A 774 14.82 -16.77 -8.83
N SER A 775 15.27 -15.86 -7.97
CA SER A 775 15.28 -14.42 -8.19
C SER A 775 16.68 -13.83 -8.08
N GLY A 776 17.00 -12.87 -8.93
CA GLY A 776 18.15 -11.99 -8.71
C GLY A 776 17.94 -11.08 -7.49
N ALA A 777 19.02 -10.74 -6.78
CA ALA A 777 18.98 -9.98 -5.52
C ALA A 777 18.36 -8.56 -5.65
N ASP A 778 18.41 -7.96 -6.84
CA ASP A 778 17.87 -6.61 -7.12
C ASP A 778 16.43 -6.62 -7.67
N CYS A 779 15.82 -7.79 -7.89
CA CYS A 779 14.48 -7.88 -8.47
C CYS A 779 13.39 -7.78 -7.38
N PHE A 780 13.05 -6.55 -6.99
CA PHE A 780 11.99 -6.26 -6.00
C PHE A 780 10.63 -6.89 -6.36
N LEU A 781 10.37 -7.12 -7.65
CA LEU A 781 9.12 -7.69 -8.16
C LEU A 781 9.00 -9.20 -7.85
N PHE A 782 10.10 -9.95 -7.97
CA PHE A 782 10.12 -11.38 -7.64
C PHE A 782 10.05 -11.60 -6.13
N ARG A 783 10.68 -10.75 -5.33
CA ARG A 783 10.56 -10.81 -3.87
C ARG A 783 9.11 -10.61 -3.37
N LEU A 784 8.32 -9.82 -4.09
CA LEU A 784 6.87 -9.66 -3.85
C LEU A 784 6.04 -10.87 -4.34
N LEU A 785 6.43 -11.49 -5.47
CA LEU A 785 5.87 -12.76 -5.95
C LEU A 785 6.01 -13.88 -4.91
N MET A 786 7.13 -13.89 -4.20
CA MET A 786 7.49 -14.90 -3.20
C MET A 786 6.65 -14.78 -1.92
N VAL A 787 6.47 -13.55 -1.43
CA VAL A 787 5.64 -13.27 -0.25
C VAL A 787 4.15 -13.52 -0.54
N ALA A 788 3.69 -13.25 -1.77
CA ALA A 788 2.31 -13.50 -2.16
C ALA A 788 1.97 -15.01 -2.25
N ALA A 789 2.92 -15.84 -2.66
CA ALA A 789 2.79 -17.30 -2.62
C ALA A 789 2.76 -17.82 -1.15
N GLU A 790 3.46 -17.14 -0.25
CA GLU A 790 3.57 -17.49 1.17
C GLU A 790 2.29 -17.12 1.98
N GLU A 791 1.72 -15.92 1.80
CA GLU A 791 0.55 -15.46 2.57
C GLU A 791 -0.74 -16.25 2.30
N ARG A 792 -0.85 -16.97 1.18
CA ARG A 792 -2.07 -17.73 0.82
C ARG A 792 -1.98 -19.23 1.08
N HIS A 793 -0.82 -19.76 1.45
CA HIS A 793 -0.73 -21.14 1.94
C HIS A 793 -1.27 -21.32 3.38
N PHE A 794 -1.65 -20.22 4.05
CA PHE A 794 -2.24 -20.21 5.39
C PHE A 794 -3.77 -19.99 5.44
N HIS A 795 -4.50 -20.09 4.32
CA HIS A 795 -5.97 -19.99 4.31
C HIS A 795 -6.68 -21.15 3.61
#